data_AF-A0A4U5PBG7-F1
#
_entry.id   AF-A0A4U5PBG7-F1
#
_cell.length_a   1.000
_cell.length_b   1.000
_cell.length_c   1.000
_cell.angle_alpha   90.00
_cell.angle_beta   90.00
_cell.angle_gamma   90.00
#
_symmetry.space_group_name_H-M   'P 1'
#
loop_
_entity.id
_entity.type
_entity.pdbx_description
1 polymer ?
#
loop_
_entity_poly.entity_id
_entity_poly.type
_entity_poly.pdbx_seq_one_letter_code
_entity_poly.pdbx_strand_id
1 'polypeptide(L)'
;MDGRQSVMSSVTTKSARSTARRKKSAKKFVTNRFHEVAAGGYAILAEIYRLADYMPRDFSNPSTSKYHKLLFDFKYFEKRSVLDSFVDDTEEGKLLDEQFYVEFGSLIQQFFKLFDQICVFVVEFKDAVEQHYEYGVSDSLFGDSMADRQIQCECLYLIGLVLMILEEKMPGPIRERLFVAYYRTNVECNHDRFDLLVELFRTCDGNFDAQFRRLNISSKLVSDVIATLRSDSFKEEDDDSQHDLGRDNTAQAGFMFVCLFFQPETLHSNAPLMRSIVDKFFSESWVISLHLGLVFNVAECWDGFKAAQAAISRTTEGLRVRELAESKMALLKQIDLPHGPILLKMFVKYGKLIYRYNILLRWVILHCYQKGGKKALQLASLTQNTCGLSVQDQLMQLLKIANFEYKFKQFYRKSVTEKAAKCASLREEIATVLNQISSCFSEDVPYRMTKNQKLADWFQNVREAVENLEMNDLEALGTIHYLKKKIKLVCEIHSLEENVIVNQLVYRLVAVLDELRHSCQIHEDFLARIESKCDFSYAWTIVDQWSADMEQLIRKDVLPIRSLFVKLSDCIVNTLIATDDQNQVAAISLCYSRQLEQRLRNVIQAIPRDLFVHAKSIMELSAAPKGATIDKNHIRQVADLDRRFELAELTYTMSKLSYGILNMNLSWVGSLKIDPKKLLNDGLRRELLIHVASVMQTAMSSAQGTTLCATLESVGKHLKSLRSVFIYMCEHVGVNGSLLWQHEMRRLVFYWTELETNGFLRHKITDDDSLYQSRVIPIPTPQSIQNATTPFGRLLTLIMTISNPRTTYFIKSTDTWYDLKTKKALVSDKLFRTLENFLPIMALTSLDRIAAFSIVHSLQQGARQVQKIVASNAAFSNDALFTRPLIFRNLDPLLQKLSSAKTSLFDVTTTIAKIGHLQILRKHFVNSLHENAVVHAEATDAIRNLNDSVMLDLREGRIALNSDKTLLGDLAKALQRFGIENPLVKIYSRTECPRHLDVFCFLLLVNVAPKTALNAKRTEFCDIVPLTVGLNTLLHQWGLLGEFHDMCSEYRKRLSSSAAAAQNKASAALLSLLVTHAQISKDFGYP
;
A
#
# COMPACT_ATOMS: atom_id res chain seq x y z
N MET A 1 28.75 -82.94 -11.77
CA MET A 1 28.00 -82.34 -10.63
C MET A 1 27.99 -80.82 -10.84
N ASP A 2 27.37 -80.37 -11.93
CA ASP A 2 27.57 -79.02 -12.50
C ASP A 2 26.32 -78.14 -12.40
N GLY A 3 25.57 -78.28 -11.31
CA GLY A 3 24.28 -77.62 -11.12
C GLY A 3 24.23 -76.53 -10.04
N ARG A 4 25.33 -76.23 -9.33
CA ARG A 4 25.30 -75.35 -8.13
C ARG A 4 26.00 -73.99 -8.24
N GLN A 5 26.70 -73.67 -9.33
CA GLN A 5 27.39 -72.37 -9.47
C GLN A 5 26.63 -71.28 -10.26
N SER A 6 25.57 -71.62 -11.00
CA SER A 6 24.81 -70.63 -11.81
C SER A 6 23.68 -69.90 -11.05
N VAL A 7 23.19 -70.47 -9.94
CA VAL A 7 22.09 -69.87 -9.16
C VAL A 7 22.58 -68.79 -8.18
N MET A 8 23.83 -68.86 -7.69
CA MET A 8 24.38 -67.84 -6.79
C MET A 8 24.79 -66.53 -7.50
N SER A 9 25.15 -66.55 -8.79
CA SER A 9 25.50 -65.34 -9.56
C SER A 9 24.28 -64.54 -10.04
N SER A 10 23.14 -65.21 -10.28
CA SER A 10 21.88 -64.54 -10.69
C SER A 10 21.10 -63.94 -9.51
N VAL A 11 21.22 -64.51 -8.31
CA VAL A 11 20.62 -63.96 -7.07
C VAL A 11 21.41 -62.76 -6.54
N THR A 12 22.75 -62.79 -6.64
CA THR A 12 23.61 -61.65 -6.27
C THR A 12 23.46 -60.47 -7.24
N THR A 13 23.32 -60.71 -8.55
CA THR A 13 23.07 -59.64 -9.54
C THR A 13 21.66 -59.05 -9.49
N LYS A 14 20.62 -59.83 -9.17
CA LYS A 14 19.26 -59.30 -8.90
C LYS A 14 19.17 -58.52 -7.59
N SER A 15 19.85 -58.99 -6.54
CA SER A 15 20.00 -58.26 -5.27
C SER A 15 20.78 -56.95 -5.44
N ALA A 16 21.88 -56.97 -6.21
CA ALA A 16 22.67 -55.79 -6.54
C ALA A 16 21.90 -54.79 -7.42
N ARG A 17 21.08 -55.26 -8.38
CA ARG A 17 20.21 -54.38 -9.19
C ARG A 17 19.05 -53.80 -8.39
N SER A 18 18.48 -54.52 -7.42
CA SER A 18 17.40 -53.99 -6.57
C SER A 18 17.93 -52.98 -5.55
N THR A 19 19.11 -53.24 -4.97
CA THR A 19 19.83 -52.27 -4.11
C THR A 19 20.31 -51.06 -4.90
N ALA A 20 20.80 -51.21 -6.14
CA ALA A 20 21.15 -50.08 -7.00
C ALA A 20 19.92 -49.24 -7.40
N ARG A 21 18.77 -49.86 -7.69
CA ARG A 21 17.49 -49.15 -7.93
C ARG A 21 17.00 -48.42 -6.67
N ARG A 22 17.06 -49.06 -5.50
CA ARG A 22 16.73 -48.42 -4.21
C ARG A 22 17.67 -47.25 -3.91
N LYS A 23 18.98 -47.40 -4.14
CA LYS A 23 19.96 -46.32 -3.99
C LYS A 23 19.73 -45.17 -4.97
N LYS A 24 19.39 -45.44 -6.24
CA LYS A 24 19.07 -44.41 -7.23
C LYS A 24 17.76 -43.67 -6.90
N SER A 25 16.77 -44.39 -6.38
CA SER A 25 15.50 -43.82 -5.89
C SER A 25 15.72 -42.95 -4.64
N ALA A 26 16.54 -43.41 -3.69
CA ALA A 26 16.89 -42.66 -2.48
C ALA A 26 17.70 -41.39 -2.82
N LYS A 27 18.66 -41.48 -3.75
CA LYS A 27 19.42 -40.31 -4.22
C LYS A 27 18.50 -39.26 -4.85
N LYS A 28 17.54 -39.68 -5.70
CA LYS A 28 16.54 -38.79 -6.31
C LYS A 28 15.60 -38.16 -5.27
N PHE A 29 15.21 -38.93 -4.24
CA PHE A 29 14.38 -38.43 -3.14
C PHE A 29 15.10 -37.34 -2.34
N VAL A 30 16.39 -37.53 -2.02
CA VAL A 30 17.20 -36.55 -1.28
C VAL A 30 17.45 -35.29 -2.10
N THR A 31 17.75 -35.39 -3.40
CA THR A 31 17.92 -34.20 -4.27
C THR A 31 16.62 -33.38 -4.34
N ASN A 32 15.47 -34.03 -4.47
CA ASN A 32 14.17 -33.35 -4.46
C ASN A 32 13.93 -32.58 -3.15
N ARG A 33 14.37 -33.11 -2.00
CA ARG A 33 14.22 -32.45 -0.70
C ARG A 33 15.02 -31.15 -0.60
N PHE A 34 16.22 -31.08 -1.18
CA PHE A 34 16.98 -29.80 -1.24
C PHE A 34 16.29 -28.76 -2.13
N HIS A 35 15.64 -29.17 -3.23
CA HIS A 35 14.82 -28.25 -4.02
C HIS A 35 13.62 -27.71 -3.23
N GLU A 36 12.93 -28.57 -2.46
CA GLU A 36 11.82 -28.17 -1.59
C GLU A 36 12.28 -27.17 -0.51
N VAL A 37 13.43 -27.43 0.12
CA VAL A 37 14.02 -26.52 1.11
C VAL A 37 14.38 -25.17 0.46
N ALA A 38 15.04 -25.17 -0.70
CA ALA A 38 15.39 -23.93 -1.39
C ALA A 38 14.14 -23.11 -1.77
N ALA A 39 13.10 -23.77 -2.29
CA ALA A 39 11.81 -23.16 -2.57
C ALA A 39 11.17 -22.52 -1.32
N GLY A 40 11.17 -23.26 -0.20
CA GLY A 40 10.72 -22.76 1.10
C GLY A 40 11.48 -21.51 1.56
N GLY A 41 12.80 -21.48 1.35
CA GLY A 41 13.65 -20.32 1.63
C GLY A 41 13.23 -19.07 0.86
N TYR A 42 13.03 -19.17 -0.47
CA TYR A 42 12.56 -18.04 -1.28
C TYR A 42 11.16 -17.56 -0.90
N ALA A 43 10.25 -18.47 -0.53
CA ALA A 43 8.93 -18.13 -0.05
C ALA A 43 8.98 -17.35 1.28
N ILE A 44 9.82 -17.78 2.22
CA ILE A 44 10.06 -17.08 3.50
C ILE A 44 10.63 -15.69 3.26
N LEU A 45 11.61 -15.55 2.35
CA LEU A 45 12.17 -14.25 1.99
C LEU A 45 11.08 -13.30 1.48
N ALA A 46 10.23 -13.76 0.55
CA ALA A 46 9.13 -12.96 0.04
C ALA A 46 8.13 -12.58 1.14
N GLU A 47 7.86 -13.46 2.10
CA GLU A 47 6.98 -13.21 3.22
C GLU A 47 7.56 -12.21 4.23
N ILE A 48 8.87 -12.24 4.50
CA ILE A 48 9.56 -11.22 5.31
C ILE A 48 9.40 -9.85 4.64
N TYR A 49 9.66 -9.77 3.33
CA TYR A 49 9.48 -8.54 2.57
C TYR A 49 8.02 -8.05 2.58
N ARG A 50 7.05 -8.96 2.51
CA ARG A 50 5.62 -8.64 2.56
C ARG A 50 5.23 -8.07 3.92
N LEU A 51 5.62 -8.74 5.01
CA LEU A 51 5.23 -8.37 6.37
C LEU A 51 5.99 -7.14 6.90
N ALA A 52 7.19 -6.87 6.40
CA ALA A 52 7.93 -5.67 6.74
C ALA A 52 7.14 -4.38 6.43
N ASP A 53 6.38 -4.36 5.34
CA ASP A 53 5.52 -3.22 4.96
C ASP A 53 4.33 -3.01 5.91
N TYR A 54 3.95 -4.03 6.69
CA TYR A 54 2.85 -4.01 7.65
C TYR A 54 3.29 -3.78 9.11
N MET A 55 4.58 -3.49 9.34
CA MET A 55 5.12 -3.30 10.69
C MET A 55 4.51 -2.05 11.38
N PRO A 56 3.79 -2.18 12.51
CA PRO A 56 3.19 -1.02 13.17
C PRO A 56 4.25 -0.17 13.86
N ARG A 57 4.05 1.15 13.84
CA ARG A 57 4.96 2.12 14.49
C ARG A 57 5.02 1.92 16.00
N ASP A 58 3.95 1.45 16.62
CA ASP A 58 3.88 1.13 18.06
C ASP A 58 4.95 0.12 18.49
N PHE A 59 5.16 -0.93 17.68
CA PHE A 59 6.21 -1.93 17.90
C PHE A 59 7.60 -1.41 17.53
N SER A 60 7.72 -0.36 16.73
CA SER A 60 9.04 0.24 16.45
C SER A 60 9.45 1.20 17.58
N ASN A 61 8.55 2.10 17.97
CA ASN A 61 8.77 3.17 18.94
C ASN A 61 7.77 3.08 20.11
N PRO A 62 7.99 2.16 21.05
CA PRO A 62 7.02 1.87 22.11
C PRO A 62 6.80 3.07 23.03
N SER A 63 7.81 3.94 23.23
CA SER A 63 7.70 5.14 24.06
C SER A 63 6.61 6.13 23.62
N THR A 64 6.28 6.15 22.33
CA THR A 64 5.23 7.01 21.76
C THR A 64 3.86 6.33 21.71
N SER A 65 3.79 5.03 22.05
CA SER A 65 2.57 4.24 21.96
C SER A 65 1.74 4.34 23.23
N LYS A 66 0.41 4.37 23.05
CA LYS A 66 -0.55 4.15 24.15
C LYS A 66 -0.40 2.76 24.77
N TYR A 67 0.17 1.80 24.04
CA TYR A 67 0.37 0.41 24.46
C TYR A 67 1.75 0.13 25.05
N HIS A 68 2.56 1.15 25.36
CA HIS A 68 3.94 0.95 25.85
C HIS A 68 4.05 0.00 27.05
N LYS A 69 3.04 -0.04 27.93
CA LYS A 69 2.97 -0.93 29.10
C LYS A 69 2.67 -2.39 28.76
N LEU A 70 2.26 -2.71 27.53
CA LEU A 70 1.92 -4.06 27.07
C LEU A 70 2.95 -4.65 26.09
N LEU A 71 3.90 -3.81 25.63
CA LEU A 71 4.93 -4.16 24.64
C LEU A 71 6.20 -4.64 25.33
N PHE A 72 6.21 -5.91 25.75
CA PHE A 72 7.33 -6.51 26.48
C PHE A 72 8.33 -7.22 25.56
N ASP A 73 9.63 -7.12 25.88
CA ASP A 73 10.71 -7.88 25.24
C ASP A 73 10.88 -9.27 25.91
N PHE A 74 11.91 -10.04 25.54
CA PHE A 74 12.13 -11.37 26.11
C PHE A 74 12.41 -11.38 27.63
N LYS A 75 12.66 -10.22 28.27
CA LYS A 75 12.73 -10.13 29.74
C LYS A 75 11.38 -10.45 30.40
N TYR A 76 10.29 -10.46 29.63
CA TYR A 76 8.99 -10.93 30.07
C TYR A 76 9.05 -12.33 30.71
N PHE A 77 9.82 -13.25 30.11
CA PHE A 77 9.91 -14.63 30.60
C PHE A 77 10.58 -14.73 31.98
N GLU A 78 11.41 -13.75 32.37
CA GLU A 78 12.06 -13.71 33.69
C GLU A 78 11.18 -13.06 34.77
N LYS A 79 10.29 -12.13 34.40
CA LYS A 79 9.53 -11.27 35.34
C LYS A 79 8.02 -11.30 35.11
N ARG A 80 7.50 -12.45 34.71
CA ARG A 80 6.10 -12.62 34.29
C ARG A 80 5.09 -12.07 35.30
N SER A 81 5.19 -12.49 36.56
CA SER A 81 4.25 -12.08 37.63
C SER A 81 4.22 -10.57 37.88
N VAL A 82 5.36 -9.88 37.71
CA VAL A 82 5.45 -8.43 37.92
C VAL A 82 4.84 -7.67 36.74
N LEU A 83 5.05 -8.16 35.52
CA LEU A 83 4.60 -7.49 34.30
C LEU A 83 3.11 -7.73 34.02
N ASP A 84 2.58 -8.90 34.40
CA ASP A 84 1.16 -9.22 34.27
C ASP A 84 0.29 -8.51 35.35
N SER A 85 0.86 -8.11 36.50
CA SER A 85 0.12 -7.41 37.57
C SER A 85 -0.64 -6.17 37.10
N PHE A 86 -0.10 -5.40 36.14
CA PHE A 86 -0.80 -4.25 35.59
C PHE A 86 -2.08 -4.65 34.84
N VAL A 87 -2.04 -5.76 34.10
CA VAL A 87 -3.19 -6.26 33.33
C VAL A 87 -4.18 -6.96 34.26
N ASP A 88 -3.71 -7.74 35.23
CA ASP A 88 -4.58 -8.53 36.10
C ASP A 88 -5.24 -7.70 37.22
N ASP A 89 -4.51 -6.74 37.80
CA ASP A 89 -4.94 -6.01 38.99
C ASP A 89 -5.65 -4.68 38.69
N THR A 90 -5.53 -4.13 37.48
CA THR A 90 -6.13 -2.84 37.13
C THR A 90 -7.20 -2.94 36.02
N GLU A 91 -8.36 -2.30 36.21
CA GLU A 91 -9.39 -2.22 35.15
C GLU A 91 -8.88 -1.48 33.91
N GLU A 92 -7.99 -0.50 34.10
CA GLU A 92 -7.33 0.22 33.00
C GLU A 92 -6.46 -0.73 32.15
N GLY A 93 -5.69 -1.61 32.80
CA GLY A 93 -4.85 -2.61 32.14
C GLY A 93 -5.67 -3.61 31.32
N LYS A 94 -6.76 -4.14 31.87
CA LYS A 94 -7.65 -5.08 31.15
C LYS A 94 -8.25 -4.46 29.90
N LEU A 95 -8.78 -3.25 30.01
CA LEU A 95 -9.36 -2.54 28.87
C LEU A 95 -8.32 -2.22 27.80
N LEU A 96 -7.09 -1.87 28.21
CA LEU A 96 -6.00 -1.58 27.29
C LEU A 96 -5.53 -2.84 26.56
N ASP A 97 -5.50 -3.99 27.24
CA ASP A 97 -5.10 -5.28 26.67
C ASP A 97 -6.15 -5.82 25.68
N GLU A 98 -7.44 -5.71 26.01
CA GLU A 98 -8.53 -6.02 25.06
C GLU A 98 -8.43 -5.15 23.79
N GLN A 99 -8.22 -3.83 23.95
CA GLN A 99 -8.05 -2.92 22.81
C GLN A 99 -6.83 -3.28 21.96
N PHE A 100 -5.72 -3.65 22.61
CA PHE A 100 -4.48 -4.03 21.93
C PHE A 100 -4.68 -5.25 21.02
N TYR A 101 -5.34 -6.31 21.48
CA TYR A 101 -5.55 -7.51 20.66
C TYR A 101 -6.67 -7.36 19.62
N VAL A 102 -7.65 -6.48 19.85
CA VAL A 102 -8.59 -6.10 18.78
C VAL A 102 -7.86 -5.36 17.66
N GLU A 103 -6.91 -4.48 17.98
CA GLU A 103 -6.18 -3.68 16.99
C GLU A 103 -5.08 -4.47 16.27
N PHE A 104 -4.30 -5.30 16.99
CA PHE A 104 -3.11 -5.97 16.43
C PHE A 104 -3.19 -7.50 16.39
N GLY A 105 -4.21 -8.14 16.95
CA GLY A 105 -4.24 -9.60 17.13
C GLY A 105 -4.09 -10.38 15.82
N SER A 106 -4.79 -9.97 14.76
CA SER A 106 -4.69 -10.61 13.43
C SER A 106 -3.29 -10.46 12.82
N LEU A 107 -2.65 -9.31 13.01
CA LEU A 107 -1.31 -9.02 12.52
C LEU A 107 -0.25 -9.80 13.29
N ILE A 108 -0.35 -9.84 14.62
CA ILE A 108 0.53 -10.62 15.51
C ILE A 108 0.50 -12.10 15.10
N GLN A 109 -0.68 -12.65 14.79
CA GLN A 109 -0.81 -14.02 14.28
C GLN A 109 -0.09 -14.23 12.94
N GLN A 110 -0.11 -13.25 12.03
CA GLN A 110 0.61 -13.36 10.76
C GLN A 110 2.14 -13.35 10.97
N PHE A 111 2.65 -12.47 11.83
CA PHE A 111 4.08 -12.46 12.18
C PHE A 111 4.51 -13.75 12.84
N PHE A 112 3.71 -14.31 13.76
CA PHE A 112 4.05 -15.58 14.39
C PHE A 112 4.07 -16.75 13.39
N LYS A 113 3.16 -16.78 12.41
CA LYS A 113 3.21 -17.80 11.33
C LYS A 113 4.52 -17.74 10.55
N LEU A 114 5.00 -16.53 10.22
CA LEU A 114 6.32 -16.37 9.60
C LEU A 114 7.44 -16.89 10.52
N PHE A 115 7.40 -16.54 11.80
CA PHE A 115 8.40 -16.98 12.78
C PHE A 115 8.46 -18.51 12.89
N ASP A 116 7.30 -19.15 12.93
CA ASP A 116 7.20 -20.60 12.94
C ASP A 116 7.72 -21.24 11.64
N GLN A 117 7.36 -20.67 10.48
CA GLN A 117 7.85 -21.13 9.17
C GLN A 117 9.38 -21.04 9.04
N ILE A 118 10.01 -19.99 9.60
CA ILE A 118 11.48 -19.88 9.65
C ILE A 118 12.09 -21.05 10.44
N CYS A 119 11.49 -21.41 11.58
CA CYS A 119 11.96 -22.54 12.37
C CYS A 119 11.74 -23.89 11.65
N VAL A 120 10.58 -24.08 11.01
CA VAL A 120 10.32 -25.25 10.16
C VAL A 120 11.40 -25.40 9.09
N PHE A 121 11.70 -24.33 8.37
CA PHE A 121 12.70 -24.31 7.30
C PHE A 121 14.11 -24.69 7.79
N VAL A 122 14.53 -24.19 8.95
CA VAL A 122 15.82 -24.56 9.56
C VAL A 122 15.85 -26.04 9.94
N VAL A 123 14.77 -26.58 10.52
CA VAL A 123 14.67 -27.99 10.91
C VAL A 123 14.67 -28.88 9.67
N GLU A 124 13.86 -28.57 8.66
CA GLU A 124 13.80 -29.34 7.41
C GLU A 124 15.14 -29.39 6.67
N PHE A 125 15.92 -28.30 6.71
CA PHE A 125 17.28 -28.31 6.19
C PHE A 125 18.20 -29.24 6.97
N LYS A 126 18.17 -29.20 8.31
CA LYS A 126 18.98 -30.10 9.15
C LYS A 126 18.63 -31.56 8.87
N ASP A 127 17.34 -31.87 8.81
CA ASP A 127 16.84 -33.21 8.49
C ASP A 127 17.27 -33.66 7.09
N ALA A 128 17.24 -32.76 6.10
CA ALA A 128 17.68 -33.07 4.73
C ALA A 128 19.19 -33.39 4.67
N VAL A 129 19.99 -32.67 5.45
CA VAL A 129 21.44 -32.91 5.59
C VAL A 129 21.70 -34.24 6.29
N GLU A 130 21.03 -34.53 7.41
CA GLU A 130 21.17 -35.79 8.16
C GLU A 130 20.82 -36.99 7.29
N GLN A 131 19.68 -36.96 6.60
CA GLN A 131 19.29 -38.01 5.66
C GLN A 131 20.28 -38.18 4.50
N HIS A 132 20.87 -37.09 4.01
CA HIS A 132 21.89 -37.19 2.97
C HIS A 132 23.13 -37.96 3.48
N TYR A 133 23.56 -37.70 4.72
CA TYR A 133 24.67 -38.45 5.32
C TYR A 133 24.31 -39.91 5.62
N GLU A 134 23.08 -40.21 6.01
CA GLU A 134 22.63 -41.58 6.30
C GLU A 134 22.48 -42.45 5.03
N TYR A 135 21.99 -41.88 3.93
CA TYR A 135 21.67 -42.61 2.69
C TYR A 135 22.68 -42.39 1.55
N GLY A 136 23.62 -41.46 1.71
CA GLY A 136 24.66 -41.13 0.75
C GLY A 136 25.70 -42.23 0.58
N VAL A 137 26.15 -42.47 -0.65
CA VAL A 137 27.16 -43.50 -0.99
C VAL A 137 28.60 -42.94 -0.90
N SER A 138 28.76 -41.65 -0.61
CA SER A 138 30.06 -40.94 -0.60
C SER A 138 30.29 -40.21 0.72
N ASP A 139 31.54 -40.14 1.17
CA ASP A 139 31.97 -39.34 2.33
C ASP A 139 31.81 -37.81 2.12
N SER A 140 31.51 -37.39 0.88
CA SER A 140 31.24 -36.00 0.48
C SER A 140 29.74 -35.73 0.30
N LEU A 141 29.31 -34.55 0.73
CA LEU A 141 27.93 -34.05 0.66
C LEU A 141 27.36 -33.83 -0.75
N PHE A 142 28.21 -33.84 -1.76
CA PHE A 142 27.92 -33.25 -3.06
C PHE A 142 27.68 -34.31 -4.13
N GLY A 143 26.57 -34.18 -4.86
CA GLY A 143 26.20 -35.08 -5.96
C GLY A 143 27.20 -35.09 -7.12
N ASP A 144 26.98 -35.99 -8.09
CA ASP A 144 27.83 -36.07 -9.29
C ASP A 144 27.52 -34.94 -10.30
N SER A 145 26.32 -34.35 -10.22
CA SER A 145 25.86 -33.27 -11.10
C SER A 145 26.15 -31.89 -10.52
N MET A 146 26.60 -30.95 -11.37
CA MET A 146 26.87 -29.56 -10.98
C MET A 146 25.63 -28.84 -10.42
N ALA A 147 24.45 -29.11 -10.99
CA ALA A 147 23.19 -28.53 -10.55
C ALA A 147 22.83 -28.95 -9.11
N ASP A 148 23.05 -30.22 -8.77
CA ASP A 148 22.82 -30.75 -7.42
C ASP A 148 23.76 -30.07 -6.40
N ARG A 149 25.00 -29.77 -6.79
CA ARG A 149 25.95 -29.08 -5.92
C ARG A 149 25.58 -27.62 -5.68
N GLN A 150 25.10 -26.96 -6.72
CA GLN A 150 24.64 -25.58 -6.63
C GLN A 150 23.47 -25.46 -5.65
N ILE A 151 22.42 -26.29 -5.79
CA ILE A 151 21.22 -26.22 -4.94
C ILE A 151 21.55 -26.52 -3.46
N GLN A 152 22.47 -27.44 -3.21
CA GLN A 152 22.94 -27.75 -1.84
C GLN A 152 23.69 -26.57 -1.21
N CYS A 153 24.57 -25.90 -1.96
CA CYS A 153 25.24 -24.68 -1.50
C CYS A 153 24.23 -23.54 -1.29
N GLU A 154 23.24 -23.44 -2.18
CA GLU A 154 22.19 -22.43 -2.16
C GLU A 154 21.29 -22.56 -0.91
N CYS A 155 20.99 -23.78 -0.44
CA CYS A 155 20.21 -23.98 0.78
C CYS A 155 20.89 -23.36 2.01
N LEU A 156 22.20 -23.58 2.21
CA LEU A 156 22.95 -22.97 3.31
C LEU A 156 23.01 -21.44 3.17
N TYR A 157 23.21 -20.97 1.93
CA TYR A 157 23.16 -19.53 1.61
C TYR A 157 21.80 -18.92 1.98
N LEU A 158 20.68 -19.55 1.61
CA LEU A 158 19.33 -19.06 1.88
C LEU A 158 19.04 -18.96 3.39
N ILE A 159 19.52 -19.90 4.20
CA ILE A 159 19.39 -19.82 5.66
C ILE A 159 20.11 -18.59 6.20
N GLY A 160 21.37 -18.38 5.81
CA GLY A 160 22.12 -17.20 6.23
C GLY A 160 21.46 -15.91 5.73
N LEU A 161 20.96 -15.91 4.50
CA LEU A 161 20.29 -14.77 3.89
C LEU A 161 18.97 -14.42 4.61
N VAL A 162 18.17 -15.43 4.99
CA VAL A 162 16.95 -15.24 5.81
C VAL A 162 17.31 -14.53 7.12
N LEU A 163 18.37 -14.96 7.82
CA LEU A 163 18.80 -14.30 9.06
C LEU A 163 19.22 -12.84 8.81
N MET A 164 19.99 -12.58 7.76
CA MET A 164 20.46 -11.22 7.44
C MET A 164 19.30 -10.28 7.08
N ILE A 165 18.36 -10.73 6.25
CA ILE A 165 17.19 -9.93 5.84
C ILE A 165 16.24 -9.72 7.02
N LEU A 166 16.08 -10.74 7.86
CA LEU A 166 15.29 -10.64 9.07
C LEU A 166 15.84 -9.55 10.01
N GLU A 167 17.16 -9.43 10.16
CA GLU A 167 17.77 -8.34 10.95
C GLU A 167 17.58 -6.97 10.29
N GLU A 168 17.72 -6.84 8.96
CA GLU A 168 17.54 -5.56 8.27
C GLU A 168 16.07 -5.08 8.32
N LYS A 169 15.11 -5.99 8.16
CA LYS A 169 13.67 -5.66 8.03
C LYS A 169 12.90 -5.72 9.33
N MET A 170 13.31 -6.59 10.26
CA MET A 170 12.66 -6.80 11.55
C MET A 170 13.71 -6.90 12.66
N PRO A 171 14.27 -5.79 13.13
CA PRO A 171 15.29 -5.78 14.18
C PRO A 171 14.90 -6.61 15.42
N GLY A 172 15.90 -7.21 16.07
CA GLY A 172 15.72 -8.08 17.26
C GLY A 172 14.67 -7.61 18.27
N PRO A 173 14.75 -6.36 18.79
CA PRO A 173 13.80 -5.87 19.78
C PRO A 173 12.33 -5.85 19.32
N ILE A 174 12.09 -5.71 18.03
CA ILE A 174 10.72 -5.72 17.46
C ILE A 174 10.19 -7.15 17.39
N ARG A 175 11.04 -8.10 16.95
CA ARG A 175 10.69 -9.53 16.89
C ARG A 175 10.36 -10.08 18.26
N GLU A 176 11.16 -9.74 19.28
CA GLU A 176 10.90 -10.15 20.65
C GLU A 176 9.53 -9.68 21.14
N ARG A 177 9.20 -8.41 20.89
CA ARG A 177 7.91 -7.83 21.30
C ARG A 177 6.71 -8.45 20.60
N LEU A 178 6.82 -8.72 19.30
CA LEU A 178 5.78 -9.42 18.54
C LEU A 178 5.58 -10.85 19.04
N PHE A 179 6.69 -11.55 19.32
CA PHE A 179 6.65 -12.92 19.83
C PHE A 179 6.01 -12.98 21.22
N VAL A 180 6.40 -12.10 22.14
CA VAL A 180 5.82 -12.05 23.50
C VAL A 180 4.34 -11.68 23.46
N ALA A 181 3.94 -10.74 22.60
CA ALA A 181 2.53 -10.39 22.41
C ALA A 181 1.71 -11.62 21.92
N TYR A 182 2.25 -12.42 21.00
CA TYR A 182 1.58 -13.68 20.62
C TYR A 182 1.53 -14.67 21.78
N TYR A 183 2.65 -14.89 22.47
CA TYR A 183 2.77 -15.84 23.56
C TYR A 183 1.77 -15.56 24.70
N ARG A 184 1.56 -14.28 25.05
CA ARG A 184 0.59 -13.86 26.07
C ARG A 184 -0.84 -14.30 25.79
N THR A 185 -1.22 -14.48 24.52
CA THR A 185 -2.56 -14.98 24.13
C THR A 185 -2.67 -16.50 24.09
N ASN A 186 -1.55 -17.21 23.92
CA ASN A 186 -1.51 -18.66 23.70
C ASN A 186 -0.55 -19.35 24.67
N VAL A 187 -0.63 -18.99 25.95
CA VAL A 187 0.25 -19.50 27.01
C VAL A 187 0.18 -21.03 27.15
N GLU A 188 -1.00 -21.62 26.89
CA GLU A 188 -1.25 -23.05 27.05
C GLU A 188 -0.73 -23.90 25.87
N CYS A 189 -0.34 -23.27 24.76
CA CYS A 189 0.29 -23.96 23.65
C CYS A 189 1.78 -24.14 23.94
N ASN A 190 2.15 -25.28 24.53
CA ASN A 190 3.54 -25.76 24.50
C ASN A 190 3.94 -25.97 23.04
N HIS A 191 4.49 -24.94 22.43
CA HIS A 191 4.97 -25.01 21.07
C HIS A 191 6.22 -25.90 21.06
N ASP A 192 6.19 -27.02 20.34
CA ASP A 192 7.28 -28.02 20.33
C ASP A 192 8.66 -27.44 19.99
N ARG A 193 8.68 -26.27 19.33
CA ARG A 193 9.88 -25.52 18.91
C ARG A 193 10.17 -24.25 19.73
N PHE A 194 9.59 -24.09 20.91
CA PHE A 194 9.69 -22.85 21.70
C PHE A 194 11.14 -22.40 21.95
N ASP A 195 12.02 -23.32 22.34
CA ASP A 195 13.42 -23.00 22.64
C ASP A 195 14.17 -22.49 21.40
N LEU A 196 13.95 -23.13 20.24
CA LEU A 196 14.53 -22.71 18.96
C LEU A 196 14.02 -21.34 18.52
N LEU A 197 12.72 -21.05 18.71
CA LEU A 197 12.13 -19.75 18.40
C LEU A 197 12.80 -18.65 19.25
N VAL A 198 12.92 -18.87 20.55
CA VAL A 198 13.56 -17.91 21.46
C VAL A 198 15.04 -17.73 21.10
N GLU A 199 15.76 -18.82 20.80
CA GLU A 199 17.18 -18.75 20.44
C GLU A 199 17.41 -17.98 19.13
N LEU A 200 16.58 -18.23 18.11
CA LEU A 200 16.70 -17.62 16.78
C LEU A 200 16.33 -16.14 16.78
N PHE A 201 15.31 -15.74 17.55
CA PHE A 201 14.81 -14.35 17.55
C PHE A 201 15.36 -13.46 18.65
N ARG A 202 16.13 -14.00 19.61
CA ARG A 202 16.73 -13.20 20.68
C ARG A 202 17.70 -12.17 20.10
N THR A 203 17.57 -10.93 20.55
CA THR A 203 18.44 -9.81 20.18
C THR A 203 19.90 -10.16 20.48
N CYS A 204 20.79 -9.80 19.56
CA CYS A 204 22.22 -10.05 19.69
C CYS A 204 22.98 -8.73 19.63
N ASP A 205 23.86 -8.51 20.58
CA ASP A 205 24.88 -7.48 20.49
C ASP A 205 26.13 -8.10 19.84
N GLY A 206 26.37 -7.84 18.55
CA GLY A 206 27.54 -8.39 17.85
C GLY A 206 27.44 -8.42 16.32
N ASN A 207 28.48 -8.94 15.66
CA ASN A 207 28.52 -9.18 14.21
C ASN A 207 27.65 -10.39 13.82
N PHE A 208 27.41 -10.58 12.52
CA PHE A 208 26.60 -11.69 11.99
C PHE A 208 27.04 -13.08 12.46
N ASP A 209 28.31 -13.30 12.79
CA ASP A 209 28.81 -14.60 13.22
C ASP A 209 28.20 -15.06 14.56
N ALA A 210 27.89 -14.15 15.48
CA ALA A 210 27.22 -14.49 16.73
C ALA A 210 25.79 -15.00 16.50
N GLN A 211 25.11 -14.46 15.48
CA GLN A 211 23.77 -14.90 15.10
C GLN A 211 23.80 -16.28 14.43
N PHE A 212 24.75 -16.50 13.52
CA PHE A 212 24.83 -17.71 12.72
C PHE A 212 25.25 -18.94 13.55
N ARG A 213 26.10 -18.76 14.57
CA ARG A 213 26.53 -19.85 15.48
C ARG A 213 25.36 -20.55 16.18
N ARG A 214 24.27 -19.82 16.49
CA ARG A 214 23.10 -20.35 17.22
C ARG A 214 22.37 -21.48 16.48
N LEU A 215 22.48 -21.50 15.16
CA LEU A 215 21.84 -22.55 14.37
C LEU A 215 22.52 -23.91 14.56
N ASN A 216 23.73 -23.98 15.12
CA ASN A 216 24.48 -25.22 15.36
C ASN A 216 24.54 -26.12 14.12
N ILE A 217 24.87 -25.54 12.96
CA ILE A 217 25.05 -26.27 11.70
C ILE A 217 26.37 -27.05 11.76
N SER A 218 26.38 -28.29 11.25
CA SER A 218 27.58 -29.15 11.20
C SER A 218 28.77 -28.44 10.52
N SER A 219 29.91 -28.37 11.22
CA SER A 219 31.14 -27.78 10.69
C SER A 219 31.70 -28.51 9.47
N LYS A 220 31.44 -29.83 9.36
CA LYS A 220 31.80 -30.65 8.20
C LYS A 220 31.05 -30.15 6.95
N LEU A 221 29.72 -29.98 7.06
CA LEU A 221 28.88 -29.48 5.97
C LEU A 221 29.34 -28.11 5.46
N VAL A 222 29.59 -27.17 6.38
CA VAL A 222 30.03 -25.81 6.01
C VAL A 222 31.39 -25.86 5.32
N SER A 223 32.31 -26.70 5.79
CA SER A 223 33.64 -26.89 5.18
C SER A 223 33.53 -27.47 3.77
N ASP A 224 32.66 -28.48 3.57
CA ASP A 224 32.39 -29.08 2.27
C ASP A 224 31.81 -28.03 1.31
N VAL A 225 30.84 -27.21 1.75
CA VAL A 225 30.25 -26.12 0.94
C VAL A 225 31.31 -25.11 0.51
N ILE A 226 32.17 -24.66 1.43
CA ILE A 226 33.25 -23.73 1.12
C ILE A 226 34.25 -24.34 0.14
N ALA A 227 34.57 -25.63 0.28
CA ALA A 227 35.45 -26.34 -0.65
C ALA A 227 34.85 -26.42 -2.06
N THR A 228 33.57 -26.82 -2.18
CA THR A 228 32.85 -26.92 -3.46
C THR A 228 32.75 -25.57 -4.16
N LEU A 229 32.39 -24.50 -3.44
CA LEU A 229 32.36 -23.15 -4.01
C LEU A 229 33.73 -22.70 -4.53
N ARG A 230 34.83 -23.18 -3.92
CA ARG A 230 36.19 -22.86 -4.35
C ARG A 230 36.67 -23.71 -5.53
N SER A 231 36.29 -24.97 -5.65
CA SER A 231 36.73 -25.84 -6.75
C SER A 231 35.91 -25.64 -8.02
N ASP A 232 34.60 -25.49 -7.89
CA ASP A 232 33.66 -25.65 -9.01
C ASP A 232 33.16 -24.30 -9.54
N SER A 233 33.03 -24.15 -10.86
CA SER A 233 32.31 -23.05 -11.50
C SER A 233 30.88 -23.51 -11.81
N PHE A 234 29.87 -22.84 -11.24
CA PHE A 234 28.46 -23.20 -11.44
C PHE A 234 27.88 -22.79 -12.80
N LYS A 235 28.66 -22.13 -13.67
CA LYS A 235 28.28 -21.84 -15.06
C LYS A 235 28.91 -22.87 -15.98
N GLU A 236 28.11 -23.48 -16.86
CA GLU A 236 28.63 -24.23 -18.01
C GLU A 236 29.54 -23.30 -18.81
N GLU A 237 30.73 -23.79 -19.17
CA GLU A 237 31.70 -23.08 -20.00
C GLU A 237 31.13 -22.97 -21.42
N ASP A 238 30.20 -22.04 -21.64
CA ASP A 238 30.15 -21.36 -22.93
C ASP A 238 31.55 -20.77 -23.14
N ASP A 239 32.11 -20.95 -24.33
CA ASP A 239 33.48 -20.62 -24.73
C ASP A 239 33.84 -19.13 -24.44
N ASP A 240 34.07 -18.82 -23.17
CA ASP A 240 34.29 -17.50 -22.56
C ASP A 240 35.70 -16.97 -22.88
N SER A 241 36.46 -17.71 -23.70
CA SER A 241 37.79 -17.39 -24.20
C SER A 241 37.85 -16.11 -25.06
N GLN A 242 36.70 -15.47 -25.34
CA GLN A 242 36.58 -14.28 -26.19
C GLN A 242 36.16 -12.98 -25.46
N HIS A 243 36.12 -12.95 -24.12
CA HIS A 243 35.68 -11.77 -23.39
C HIS A 243 36.78 -11.11 -22.56
N ASP A 244 37.17 -9.88 -22.93
CA ASP A 244 38.16 -9.02 -22.24
C ASP A 244 37.79 -8.64 -20.78
N LEU A 245 36.67 -9.14 -20.24
CA LEU A 245 36.05 -8.69 -18.99
C LEU A 245 36.26 -9.64 -17.80
N GLY A 246 36.92 -10.79 -17.99
CA GLY A 246 37.14 -11.80 -16.96
C GLY A 246 35.91 -12.68 -16.64
N ARG A 247 36.06 -13.59 -15.67
CA ARG A 247 34.99 -14.54 -15.25
C ARG A 247 33.98 -13.86 -14.32
N ASP A 248 32.69 -13.92 -14.67
CA ASP A 248 31.61 -13.42 -13.81
C ASP A 248 31.21 -14.45 -12.74
N ASN A 249 31.86 -14.37 -11.57
CA ASN A 249 31.59 -15.21 -10.40
C ASN A 249 30.65 -14.54 -9.37
N THR A 250 29.86 -13.54 -9.76
CA THR A 250 29.12 -12.68 -8.81
C THR A 250 28.16 -13.44 -7.90
N ALA A 251 27.38 -14.39 -8.43
CA ALA A 251 26.48 -15.22 -7.62
C ALA A 251 27.23 -16.11 -6.61
N GLN A 252 28.29 -16.78 -7.06
CA GLN A 252 29.14 -17.61 -6.19
C GLN A 252 29.85 -16.79 -5.11
N ALA A 253 30.25 -15.55 -5.42
CA ALA A 253 30.85 -14.63 -4.45
C ALA A 253 29.86 -14.30 -3.32
N GLY A 254 28.57 -14.11 -3.66
CA GLY A 254 27.49 -13.93 -2.69
C GLY A 254 27.30 -15.16 -1.80
N PHE A 255 27.29 -16.37 -2.37
CA PHE A 255 27.18 -17.62 -1.61
C PHE A 255 28.36 -17.78 -0.65
N MET A 256 29.59 -17.58 -1.15
CA MET A 256 30.80 -17.63 -0.34
C MET A 256 30.77 -16.62 0.81
N PHE A 257 30.37 -15.38 0.55
CA PHE A 257 30.29 -14.34 1.59
C PHE A 257 29.37 -14.74 2.75
N VAL A 258 28.16 -15.22 2.46
CA VAL A 258 27.20 -15.61 3.50
C VAL A 258 27.66 -16.87 4.22
N CYS A 259 28.10 -17.89 3.47
CA CYS A 259 28.50 -19.18 4.04
C CYS A 259 29.70 -19.07 4.99
N LEU A 260 30.61 -18.10 4.79
CA LEU A 260 31.74 -17.87 5.69
C LEU A 260 31.33 -17.48 7.11
N PHE A 261 30.16 -16.86 7.32
CA PHE A 261 29.69 -16.52 8.67
C PHE A 261 29.31 -17.74 9.51
N PHE A 262 29.03 -18.90 8.87
CA PHE A 262 28.86 -20.17 9.57
C PHE A 262 30.19 -20.79 10.03
N GLN A 263 31.34 -20.30 9.54
CA GLN A 263 32.68 -20.75 9.94
C GLN A 263 33.58 -19.59 10.38
N PRO A 264 33.30 -18.98 11.55
CA PRO A 264 34.00 -17.79 12.04
C PRO A 264 35.51 -17.98 12.27
N GLU A 265 35.95 -19.20 12.56
CA GLU A 265 37.38 -19.52 12.71
C GLU A 265 38.18 -19.18 11.44
N THR A 266 37.59 -19.37 10.26
CA THR A 266 38.22 -19.03 8.98
C THR A 266 38.37 -17.52 8.84
N LEU A 267 37.36 -16.75 9.23
CA LEU A 267 37.37 -15.28 9.17
C LEU A 267 38.37 -14.65 10.16
N HIS A 268 38.55 -15.24 11.35
CA HIS A 268 39.46 -14.72 12.37
C HIS A 268 40.91 -15.20 12.23
N SER A 269 41.12 -16.49 11.90
CA SER A 269 42.41 -17.16 12.13
C SER A 269 43.07 -17.73 10.87
N ASN A 270 42.31 -18.07 9.81
CA ASN A 270 42.84 -18.78 8.64
C ASN A 270 43.24 -17.83 7.49
N ALA A 271 44.37 -17.14 7.64
CA ALA A 271 44.85 -16.17 6.66
C ALA A 271 45.14 -16.73 5.25
N PRO A 272 45.77 -17.91 5.07
CA PRO A 272 46.03 -18.46 3.73
C PRO A 272 44.74 -18.76 2.96
N LEU A 273 43.76 -19.36 3.63
CA LEU A 273 42.45 -19.66 3.03
C LEU A 273 41.71 -18.37 2.64
N MET A 274 41.68 -17.38 3.54
CA MET A 274 41.03 -16.10 3.26
C MET A 274 41.68 -15.34 2.11
N ARG A 275 43.01 -15.37 1.97
CA ARG A 275 43.69 -14.78 0.81
C ARG A 275 43.25 -15.45 -0.49
N SER A 276 43.25 -16.79 -0.53
CA SER A 276 42.79 -17.54 -1.71
C SER A 276 41.34 -17.23 -2.09
N ILE A 277 40.46 -17.04 -1.09
CA ILE A 277 39.05 -16.67 -1.33
C ILE A 277 38.95 -15.26 -1.89
N VAL A 278 39.65 -14.29 -1.30
CA VAL A 278 39.64 -12.89 -1.76
C VAL A 278 40.19 -12.76 -3.17
N ASP A 279 41.29 -13.44 -3.48
CA ASP A 279 41.90 -13.39 -4.81
C ASP A 279 40.95 -13.95 -5.89
N LYS A 280 40.17 -15.00 -5.58
CA LYS A 280 39.20 -15.61 -6.51
C LYS A 280 37.92 -14.78 -6.70
N PHE A 281 37.35 -14.22 -5.62
CA PHE A 281 35.99 -13.67 -5.64
C PHE A 281 35.90 -12.16 -5.43
N PHE A 282 36.81 -11.58 -4.65
CA PHE A 282 36.72 -10.18 -4.18
C PHE A 282 37.90 -9.31 -4.62
N SER A 283 38.69 -9.79 -5.59
CA SER A 283 39.85 -9.10 -6.13
C SER A 283 39.50 -7.86 -6.94
N GLU A 284 38.37 -7.91 -7.66
CA GLU A 284 37.82 -6.81 -8.45
C GLU A 284 36.47 -6.29 -7.94
N SER A 285 35.78 -7.01 -7.03
CA SER A 285 34.45 -6.63 -6.56
C SER A 285 34.34 -6.80 -5.04
N TRP A 286 34.51 -5.72 -4.28
CA TRP A 286 34.35 -5.73 -2.81
C TRP A 286 32.96 -5.25 -2.36
N VAL A 287 32.13 -4.78 -3.30
CA VAL A 287 30.71 -4.57 -3.06
C VAL A 287 29.95 -5.72 -3.70
N ILE A 288 29.12 -6.40 -2.91
CA ILE A 288 28.30 -7.51 -3.37
C ILE A 288 26.83 -7.18 -3.24
N SER A 289 26.04 -7.77 -4.14
CA SER A 289 24.59 -7.85 -4.01
C SER A 289 24.20 -9.29 -3.77
N LEU A 290 23.42 -9.51 -2.73
CA LEU A 290 22.78 -10.78 -2.43
C LEU A 290 21.39 -10.79 -3.10
N HIS A 291 20.32 -10.97 -2.32
CA HIS A 291 18.95 -11.03 -2.83
C HIS A 291 18.29 -9.65 -2.96
N LEU A 292 17.67 -9.40 -4.12
CA LEU A 292 16.88 -8.19 -4.45
C LEU A 292 17.38 -6.91 -3.77
N GLY A 293 18.60 -6.51 -4.10
CA GLY A 293 19.18 -5.23 -3.68
C GLY A 293 19.68 -5.19 -2.23
N LEU A 294 19.90 -6.33 -1.59
CA LEU A 294 20.67 -6.41 -0.35
C LEU A 294 22.17 -6.25 -0.67
N VAL A 295 22.68 -5.02 -0.50
CA VAL A 295 24.04 -4.63 -0.89
C VAL A 295 24.93 -4.53 0.34
N PHE A 296 26.07 -5.22 0.31
CA PHE A 296 27.08 -5.18 1.37
C PHE A 296 28.44 -4.75 0.84
N ASN A 297 29.12 -3.90 1.60
CA ASN A 297 30.54 -3.66 1.43
C ASN A 297 31.32 -4.68 2.26
N VAL A 298 31.99 -5.60 1.58
CA VAL A 298 32.72 -6.71 2.21
C VAL A 298 33.82 -6.20 3.15
N ALA A 299 34.50 -5.11 2.78
CA ALA A 299 35.60 -4.56 3.58
C ALA A 299 35.11 -3.92 4.89
N GLU A 300 33.86 -3.48 4.95
CA GLU A 300 33.20 -3.02 6.17
C GLU A 300 32.71 -4.20 7.01
N CYS A 301 31.99 -5.14 6.41
CA CYS A 301 31.48 -6.32 7.13
C CYS A 301 32.60 -7.16 7.76
N TRP A 302 33.80 -7.14 7.17
CA TRP A 302 34.96 -7.88 7.66
C TRP A 302 35.86 -7.10 8.62
N ASP A 303 35.53 -5.87 9.01
CA ASP A 303 36.41 -5.03 9.83
C ASP A 303 36.70 -5.63 11.23
N GLY A 304 35.76 -6.43 11.77
CA GLY A 304 35.92 -7.17 13.03
C GLY A 304 36.68 -8.50 12.93
N PHE A 305 37.07 -8.93 11.72
CA PHE A 305 37.63 -10.26 11.47
C PHE A 305 39.08 -10.17 10.97
N LYS A 306 40.06 -10.46 11.83
CA LYS A 306 41.50 -10.22 11.57
C LYS A 306 42.02 -10.80 10.25
N ALA A 307 41.81 -12.10 9.98
CA ALA A 307 42.31 -12.74 8.77
C ALA A 307 41.60 -12.23 7.49
N ALA A 308 40.29 -12.01 7.57
CA ALA A 308 39.49 -11.48 6.46
C ALA A 308 39.83 -10.01 6.13
N GLN A 309 39.97 -9.16 7.14
CA GLN A 309 40.37 -7.76 7.01
C GLN A 309 41.77 -7.63 6.38
N ALA A 310 42.72 -8.47 6.81
CA ALA A 310 44.07 -8.50 6.24
C ALA A 310 44.08 -8.94 4.76
N ALA A 311 43.16 -9.82 4.35
CA ALA A 311 43.04 -10.24 2.96
C ALA A 311 42.42 -9.14 2.07
N ILE A 312 41.30 -8.54 2.49
CA ILE A 312 40.55 -7.54 1.68
C ILE A 312 41.21 -6.15 1.66
N SER A 313 42.02 -5.80 2.66
CA SER A 313 42.73 -4.50 2.70
C SER A 313 43.62 -4.26 1.48
N ARG A 314 44.15 -5.32 0.86
CA ARG A 314 44.97 -5.25 -0.36
C ARG A 314 44.16 -4.89 -1.61
N THR A 315 42.91 -5.34 -1.68
CA THR A 315 42.04 -5.06 -2.83
C THR A 315 41.41 -3.68 -2.70
N THR A 316 41.20 -3.21 -1.47
CA THR A 316 40.59 -1.91 -1.14
C THR A 316 41.61 -0.79 -0.89
N GLU A 317 42.87 -1.00 -1.30
CA GLU A 317 43.89 0.04 -1.27
C GLU A 317 43.58 1.16 -2.27
N GLY A 318 43.71 2.42 -1.84
CA GLY A 318 43.22 3.57 -2.61
C GLY A 318 43.80 3.70 -4.02
N LEU A 319 45.06 3.33 -4.24
CA LEU A 319 45.69 3.38 -5.57
C LEU A 319 45.08 2.31 -6.51
N ARG A 320 44.96 1.07 -6.03
CA ARG A 320 44.36 -0.05 -6.78
C ARG A 320 42.89 0.20 -7.10
N VAL A 321 42.14 0.78 -6.17
CA VAL A 321 40.73 1.16 -6.38
C VAL A 321 40.61 2.19 -7.52
N ARG A 322 41.51 3.18 -7.58
CA ARG A 322 41.53 4.17 -8.67
C ARG A 322 41.86 3.52 -10.01
N GLU A 323 42.93 2.74 -10.09
CA GLU A 323 43.34 2.03 -11.33
C GLU A 323 42.21 1.16 -11.88
N LEU A 324 41.54 0.41 -11.00
CA LEU A 324 40.42 -0.43 -11.38
C LEU A 324 39.22 0.40 -11.88
N ALA A 325 38.88 1.48 -11.18
CA ALA A 325 37.79 2.38 -11.58
C ALA A 325 38.06 3.03 -12.94
N GLU A 326 39.30 3.52 -13.18
CA GLU A 326 39.73 4.10 -14.45
C GLU A 326 39.63 3.09 -15.59
N SER A 327 40.10 1.85 -15.36
CA SER A 327 40.04 0.76 -16.34
C SER A 327 38.60 0.41 -16.73
N LYS A 328 37.71 0.18 -15.75
CA LYS A 328 36.29 -0.14 -16.02
C LYS A 328 35.58 1.02 -16.72
N MET A 329 35.89 2.27 -16.35
CA MET A 329 35.32 3.45 -17.00
C MET A 329 35.82 3.67 -18.43
N ALA A 330 37.09 3.39 -18.72
CA ALA A 330 37.61 3.42 -20.08
C ALA A 330 36.87 2.42 -20.97
N LEU A 331 36.63 1.20 -20.47
CA LEU A 331 35.87 0.17 -21.19
C LEU A 331 34.40 0.55 -21.40
N LEU A 332 33.78 1.23 -20.43
CA LEU A 332 32.39 1.70 -20.53
C LEU A 332 32.26 2.82 -21.57
N LYS A 333 33.21 3.76 -21.62
CA LYS A 333 33.22 4.87 -22.59
C LYS A 333 33.41 4.42 -24.04
N GLN A 334 34.01 3.24 -24.27
CA GLN A 334 34.15 2.66 -25.60
C GLN A 334 32.84 2.11 -26.18
N ILE A 335 31.81 1.97 -25.35
CA ILE A 335 30.54 1.35 -25.76
C ILE A 335 29.61 2.43 -26.30
N ASP A 336 29.33 2.35 -27.60
CA ASP A 336 28.31 3.17 -28.25
C ASP A 336 27.07 2.33 -28.58
N LEU A 337 25.91 2.78 -28.11
CA LEU A 337 24.64 2.09 -28.33
C LEU A 337 24.01 2.57 -29.64
N PRO A 338 23.57 1.66 -30.52
CA PRO A 338 23.04 2.06 -31.81
C PRO A 338 21.71 2.83 -31.67
N HIS A 339 21.60 3.95 -32.37
CA HIS A 339 20.39 4.79 -32.38
C HIS A 339 19.39 4.42 -33.50
N GLY A 340 19.80 3.62 -34.48
CA GLY A 340 18.99 3.21 -35.63
C GLY A 340 18.09 1.98 -35.37
N PRO A 341 17.35 1.52 -36.40
CA PRO A 341 16.52 0.33 -36.29
C PRO A 341 17.37 -0.92 -36.01
N ILE A 342 16.82 -1.84 -35.23
CA ILE A 342 17.47 -3.10 -34.89
C ILE A 342 17.35 -4.02 -36.11
N LEU A 343 18.49 -4.52 -36.61
CA LEU A 343 18.56 -5.39 -37.78
C LEU A 343 18.84 -6.83 -37.35
N LEU A 344 18.19 -7.79 -38.03
CA LEU A 344 18.36 -9.24 -37.83
C LEU A 344 19.84 -9.68 -37.81
N LYS A 345 20.61 -9.23 -38.80
CA LYS A 345 22.04 -9.54 -38.94
C LYS A 345 22.91 -9.10 -37.76
N MET A 346 22.41 -8.20 -36.92
CA MET A 346 23.15 -7.61 -35.80
C MET A 346 22.82 -8.23 -34.44
N PHE A 347 21.90 -9.20 -34.36
CA PHE A 347 21.43 -9.75 -33.09
C PHE A 347 22.54 -10.27 -32.19
N VAL A 348 23.48 -11.06 -32.73
CA VAL A 348 24.62 -11.58 -31.96
C VAL A 348 25.52 -10.45 -31.47
N LYS A 349 25.80 -9.45 -32.32
CA LYS A 349 26.63 -8.29 -31.95
C LYS A 349 25.96 -7.45 -30.86
N TYR A 350 24.66 -7.20 -30.97
CA TYR A 350 23.90 -6.45 -29.98
C TYR A 350 23.75 -7.22 -28.66
N GLY A 351 23.60 -8.55 -28.70
CA GLY A 351 23.64 -9.38 -27.50
C GLY A 351 24.95 -9.24 -26.72
N LYS A 352 26.09 -9.31 -27.42
CA LYS A 352 27.42 -9.08 -26.82
C LYS A 352 27.57 -7.65 -26.26
N LEU A 353 27.01 -6.66 -26.95
CA LEU A 353 27.03 -5.26 -26.50
C LEU A 353 26.22 -5.06 -25.21
N ILE A 354 25.01 -5.63 -25.15
CA ILE A 354 24.14 -5.60 -23.97
C ILE A 354 24.83 -6.26 -22.78
N TYR A 355 25.45 -7.42 -22.99
CA TYR A 355 26.21 -8.13 -21.98
C TYR A 355 27.33 -7.24 -21.40
N ARG A 356 28.19 -6.72 -22.27
CA ARG A 356 29.34 -5.89 -21.88
C ARG A 356 28.90 -4.62 -21.14
N TYR A 357 27.82 -3.97 -21.59
CA TYR A 357 27.30 -2.78 -20.94
C TYR A 357 26.78 -3.10 -19.53
N ASN A 358 25.95 -4.13 -19.37
CA ASN A 358 25.35 -4.47 -18.07
C ASN A 358 26.38 -4.83 -17.01
N ILE A 359 27.42 -5.59 -17.36
CA ILE A 359 28.48 -5.96 -16.41
C ILE A 359 29.22 -4.71 -15.90
N LEU A 360 29.65 -3.85 -16.82
CA LEU A 360 30.42 -2.65 -16.47
C LEU A 360 29.54 -1.67 -15.67
N LEU A 361 28.29 -1.48 -16.08
CA LEU A 361 27.36 -0.58 -15.40
C LEU A 361 26.99 -1.12 -14.00
N ARG A 362 26.78 -2.44 -13.85
CA ARG A 362 26.57 -3.08 -12.54
C ARG A 362 27.72 -2.80 -11.59
N TRP A 363 28.96 -2.96 -12.08
CA TRP A 363 30.15 -2.69 -11.27
C TRP A 363 30.18 -1.22 -10.82
N VAL A 364 29.97 -0.27 -11.75
CA VAL A 364 29.97 1.17 -11.45
C VAL A 364 28.88 1.52 -10.43
N ILE A 365 27.64 1.08 -10.63
CA ILE A 365 26.52 1.40 -9.75
C ILE A 365 26.77 0.85 -8.33
N LEU A 366 27.20 -0.41 -8.20
CA LEU A 366 27.48 -1.01 -6.90
C LEU A 366 28.63 -0.32 -6.16
N HIS A 367 29.74 -0.05 -6.85
CA HIS A 367 30.93 0.52 -6.21
C HIS A 367 30.85 2.03 -5.98
N CYS A 368 29.89 2.72 -6.59
CA CYS A 368 29.58 4.12 -6.29
C CYS A 368 28.43 4.28 -5.27
N TYR A 369 27.82 3.18 -4.80
CA TYR A 369 26.66 3.23 -3.92
C TYR A 369 27.06 3.70 -2.50
N GLN A 370 26.49 4.82 -2.06
CA GLN A 370 26.85 5.48 -0.80
C GLN A 370 25.94 5.04 0.37
N LYS A 371 25.90 3.73 0.67
CA LYS A 371 25.20 3.18 1.86
C LYS A 371 26.18 2.35 2.70
N GLY A 372 26.14 2.51 4.02
CA GLY A 372 27.00 1.80 4.96
C GLY A 372 27.76 2.74 5.90
N GLY A 373 28.73 2.19 6.62
CA GLY A 373 29.59 2.90 7.55
C GLY A 373 30.67 3.73 6.87
N LYS A 374 31.55 4.33 7.68
CA LYS A 374 32.57 5.29 7.23
C LYS A 374 33.48 4.75 6.12
N LYS A 375 33.91 3.49 6.24
CA LYS A 375 34.83 2.85 5.28
C LYS A 375 34.18 2.62 3.91
N ALA A 376 32.93 2.16 3.89
CA ALA A 376 32.19 1.98 2.64
C ALA A 376 31.98 3.32 1.92
N LEU A 377 31.60 4.36 2.66
CA LEU A 377 31.43 5.72 2.11
C LEU A 377 32.73 6.30 1.54
N GLN A 378 33.87 6.06 2.19
CA GLN A 378 35.18 6.47 1.67
C GLN A 378 35.54 5.78 0.36
N LEU A 379 35.34 4.46 0.26
CA LEU A 379 35.62 3.72 -0.97
C LEU A 379 34.65 4.10 -2.09
N ALA A 380 33.37 4.28 -1.78
CA ALA A 380 32.36 4.68 -2.75
C ALA A 380 32.60 6.08 -3.31
N SER A 381 32.91 7.05 -2.44
CA SER A 381 33.25 8.41 -2.86
C SER A 381 34.55 8.46 -3.67
N LEU A 382 35.57 7.69 -3.28
CA LEU A 382 36.81 7.56 -4.06
C LEU A 382 36.53 7.03 -5.47
N THR A 383 35.75 5.96 -5.57
CA THR A 383 35.37 5.35 -6.85
C THR A 383 34.57 6.34 -7.69
N GLN A 384 33.56 6.98 -7.12
CA GLN A 384 32.71 7.94 -7.82
C GLN A 384 33.50 9.14 -8.37
N ASN A 385 34.39 9.71 -7.55
CA ASN A 385 35.25 10.83 -7.96
C ASN A 385 36.19 10.43 -9.11
N THR A 386 36.73 9.21 -9.06
CA THR A 386 37.61 8.69 -10.12
C THR A 386 36.84 8.42 -11.41
N CYS A 387 35.62 7.88 -11.30
CA CYS A 387 34.76 7.64 -12.45
C CYS A 387 34.28 8.93 -13.13
N GLY A 388 34.17 10.03 -12.38
CA GLY A 388 33.63 11.30 -12.87
C GLY A 388 32.15 11.23 -13.24
N LEU A 389 31.39 10.32 -12.63
CA LEU A 389 29.95 10.14 -12.87
C LEU A 389 29.16 10.57 -11.63
N SER A 390 28.27 11.55 -11.78
CA SER A 390 27.30 11.87 -10.75
C SER A 390 26.27 10.75 -10.59
N VAL A 391 25.53 10.75 -9.48
CA VAL A 391 24.42 9.79 -9.26
C VAL A 391 23.36 9.90 -10.37
N GLN A 392 23.12 11.12 -10.86
CA GLN A 392 22.22 11.38 -11.98
C GLN A 392 22.77 10.83 -13.30
N ASP A 393 24.08 10.96 -13.57
CA ASP A 393 24.68 10.40 -14.78
C ASP A 393 24.58 8.87 -14.82
N GLN A 394 24.72 8.21 -13.66
CA GLN A 394 24.53 6.76 -13.55
C GLN A 394 23.11 6.35 -13.97
N LEU A 395 22.09 7.09 -13.49
CA LEU A 395 20.70 6.88 -13.93
C LEU A 395 20.56 7.08 -15.44
N MET A 396 21.15 8.14 -16.00
CA MET A 396 21.06 8.39 -17.45
C MET A 396 21.69 7.27 -18.27
N GLN A 397 22.83 6.72 -17.85
CA GLN A 397 23.44 5.57 -18.53
C GLN A 397 22.59 4.31 -18.39
N LEU A 398 21.98 4.08 -17.22
CA LEU A 398 21.04 2.99 -16.99
C LEU A 398 19.79 3.09 -17.88
N LEU A 399 19.22 4.29 -18.01
CA LEU A 399 18.04 4.51 -18.85
C LEU A 399 18.33 4.28 -20.34
N LYS A 400 19.53 4.63 -20.80
CA LYS A 400 19.96 4.35 -22.19
C LYS A 400 19.99 2.85 -22.47
N ILE A 401 20.65 2.06 -21.61
CA ILE A 401 20.74 0.61 -21.81
C ILE A 401 19.39 -0.07 -21.61
N ALA A 402 18.59 0.33 -20.61
CA ALA A 402 17.26 -0.23 -20.38
C ALA A 402 16.32 0.00 -21.58
N ASN A 403 16.36 1.19 -22.19
CA ASN A 403 15.57 1.47 -23.40
C ASN A 403 16.05 0.65 -24.60
N PHE A 404 17.37 0.50 -24.77
CA PHE A 404 17.92 -0.32 -25.84
C PHE A 404 17.54 -1.80 -25.68
N GLU A 405 17.69 -2.36 -24.47
CA GLU A 405 17.27 -3.73 -24.14
C GLU A 405 15.79 -3.95 -24.39
N TYR A 406 14.94 -3.02 -23.95
CA TYR A 406 13.49 -3.11 -24.16
C TYR A 406 13.16 -3.22 -25.66
N LYS A 407 13.72 -2.32 -26.48
CA LYS A 407 13.53 -2.35 -27.95
C LYS A 407 14.09 -3.63 -28.57
N PHE A 408 15.27 -4.07 -28.13
CA PHE A 408 15.91 -5.30 -28.61
C PHE A 408 15.08 -6.54 -28.32
N LYS A 409 14.64 -6.73 -27.06
CA LYS A 409 13.80 -7.86 -26.65
C LYS A 409 12.48 -7.86 -27.41
N GLN A 410 11.83 -6.70 -27.56
CA GLN A 410 10.57 -6.58 -28.28
C GLN A 410 10.73 -6.99 -29.76
N PHE A 411 11.78 -6.51 -30.42
CA PHE A 411 12.04 -6.84 -31.82
C PHE A 411 12.48 -8.31 -32.01
N TYR A 412 13.28 -8.85 -31.09
CA TYR A 412 13.70 -10.25 -31.13
C TYR A 412 12.51 -11.20 -30.94
N ARG A 413 11.66 -10.96 -29.93
CA ARG A 413 10.43 -11.76 -29.71
C ARG A 413 9.50 -11.72 -30.92
N LYS A 414 9.31 -10.54 -31.53
CA LYS A 414 8.56 -10.42 -32.79
C LYS A 414 9.18 -11.26 -33.91
N SER A 415 10.51 -11.24 -34.04
CA SER A 415 11.23 -12.00 -35.06
C SER A 415 11.14 -13.52 -34.84
N VAL A 416 11.09 -13.99 -33.58
CA VAL A 416 10.82 -15.41 -33.24
C VAL A 416 9.42 -15.80 -33.70
N THR A 417 8.39 -15.00 -33.36
CA THR A 417 7.00 -15.30 -33.74
C THR A 417 6.77 -15.29 -35.25
N GLU A 418 7.47 -14.43 -35.98
CA GLU A 418 7.34 -14.29 -37.45
C GLU A 418 8.30 -15.22 -38.22
N LYS A 419 9.17 -15.99 -37.53
CA LYS A 419 10.24 -16.81 -38.14
C LYS A 419 9.71 -17.75 -39.22
N ALA A 420 8.67 -18.53 -38.91
CA ALA A 420 8.15 -19.55 -39.83
C ALA A 420 7.62 -18.92 -41.14
N ALA A 421 6.79 -17.87 -41.03
CA ALA A 421 6.22 -17.17 -42.17
C ALA A 421 7.31 -16.49 -43.02
N LYS A 422 8.29 -15.84 -42.37
CA LYS A 422 9.38 -15.15 -43.07
C LYS A 422 10.34 -16.12 -43.75
N CYS A 423 10.67 -17.25 -43.14
CA CYS A 423 11.47 -18.28 -43.79
C CYS A 423 10.76 -18.88 -45.00
N ALA A 424 9.45 -19.09 -44.95
CA ALA A 424 8.68 -19.58 -46.09
C ALA A 424 8.71 -18.59 -47.27
N SER A 425 8.47 -17.29 -47.02
CA SER A 425 8.51 -16.27 -48.08
C SER A 425 9.91 -16.11 -48.68
N LEU A 426 10.97 -16.16 -47.86
CA LEU A 426 12.34 -16.09 -48.35
C LEU A 426 12.73 -17.32 -49.19
N ARG A 427 12.24 -18.52 -48.83
CA ARG A 427 12.44 -19.72 -49.66
C ARG A 427 11.75 -19.60 -51.01
N GLU A 428 10.51 -19.12 -51.03
CA GLU A 428 9.78 -18.87 -52.27
C GLU A 428 10.53 -17.86 -53.15
N GLU A 429 11.02 -16.76 -52.57
CA GLU A 429 11.85 -15.80 -53.29
C GLU A 429 13.13 -16.44 -53.84
N ILE A 430 13.86 -17.22 -53.05
CA ILE A 430 15.06 -17.94 -53.51
C ILE A 430 14.72 -18.89 -54.68
N ALA A 431 13.63 -19.64 -54.58
CA ALA A 431 13.18 -20.53 -55.65
C ALA A 431 12.85 -19.76 -56.94
N THR A 432 12.18 -18.61 -56.83
CA THR A 432 11.90 -17.76 -58.01
C THR A 432 13.17 -17.21 -58.66
N VAL A 433 14.14 -16.74 -57.86
CA VAL A 433 15.42 -16.21 -58.37
C VAL A 433 16.25 -17.33 -59.02
N LEU A 434 16.31 -18.51 -58.40
CA LEU A 434 16.99 -19.67 -58.97
C LEU A 434 16.36 -20.13 -60.30
N ASN A 435 15.03 -20.11 -60.40
CA ASN A 435 14.32 -20.41 -61.65
C ASN A 435 14.64 -19.38 -62.75
N GLN A 436 14.71 -18.08 -62.40
CA GLN A 436 15.10 -17.02 -63.33
C GLN A 436 16.55 -17.14 -63.81
N ILE A 437 17.47 -17.53 -62.92
CA ILE A 437 18.86 -17.80 -63.30
C ILE A 437 18.93 -19.04 -64.20
N SER A 438 18.22 -20.12 -63.84
CA SER A 438 18.17 -21.36 -64.62
C SER A 438 17.60 -21.15 -66.04
N SER A 439 16.56 -20.31 -66.19
CA SER A 439 15.98 -20.01 -67.50
C SER A 439 16.92 -19.23 -68.43
N CYS A 440 17.82 -18.38 -67.87
CA CYS A 440 18.83 -17.66 -68.66
C CYS A 440 19.80 -18.59 -69.42
N PHE A 441 19.94 -19.86 -69.02
CA PHE A 441 20.86 -20.83 -69.62
C PHE A 441 20.15 -21.99 -70.36
N SER A 442 18.82 -22.11 -70.21
CA SER A 442 18.01 -23.21 -70.75
C SER A 442 17.52 -22.99 -72.18
N GLU A 443 17.21 -21.73 -72.54
CA GLU A 443 16.66 -21.33 -73.85
C GLU A 443 17.66 -20.48 -74.66
N ASP A 444 17.48 -20.37 -75.98
CA ASP A 444 18.21 -19.41 -76.83
C ASP A 444 17.68 -17.99 -76.57
N VAL A 445 18.11 -17.40 -75.45
CA VAL A 445 17.71 -16.04 -75.06
C VAL A 445 18.41 -15.02 -75.97
N PRO A 446 17.74 -13.98 -76.49
CA PRO A 446 18.27 -13.07 -77.54
C PRO A 446 19.46 -12.18 -77.14
N TYR A 447 20.05 -12.33 -75.95
CA TYR A 447 21.18 -11.54 -75.48
C TYR A 447 22.34 -12.42 -74.97
N ARG A 448 23.36 -12.61 -75.83
CA ARG A 448 24.78 -12.95 -75.52
C ARG A 448 25.09 -14.08 -74.51
N MET A 449 24.20 -15.01 -74.19
CA MET A 449 24.54 -16.18 -73.36
C MET A 449 24.62 -17.46 -74.20
N THR A 450 25.71 -18.19 -74.08
CA THR A 450 25.83 -19.54 -74.65
C THR A 450 25.01 -20.52 -73.83
N LYS A 451 24.11 -21.26 -74.48
CA LYS A 451 23.30 -22.32 -73.85
C LYS A 451 24.19 -23.28 -73.05
N ASN A 452 23.86 -23.48 -71.77
CA ASN A 452 24.62 -24.36 -70.89
C ASN A 452 23.66 -25.16 -69.98
N GLN A 453 23.16 -26.27 -70.53
CA GLN A 453 22.19 -27.14 -69.86
C GLN A 453 22.68 -27.65 -68.49
N LYS A 454 23.98 -27.98 -68.38
CA LYS A 454 24.57 -28.48 -67.13
C LYS A 454 24.49 -27.44 -66.00
N LEU A 455 24.60 -26.16 -66.35
CA LEU A 455 24.57 -25.06 -65.40
C LEU A 455 23.13 -24.72 -64.99
N ALA A 456 22.18 -24.84 -65.93
CA ALA A 456 20.74 -24.75 -65.66
C ALA A 456 20.26 -25.87 -64.70
N ASP A 457 20.67 -27.11 -64.94
CA ASP A 457 20.34 -28.27 -64.10
C ASP A 457 20.98 -28.14 -62.71
N TRP A 458 22.19 -27.59 -62.62
CA TRP A 458 22.85 -27.34 -61.34
C TRP A 458 22.08 -26.34 -60.47
N PHE A 459 21.58 -25.24 -61.04
CA PHE A 459 20.76 -24.28 -60.29
C PHE A 459 19.39 -24.85 -59.86
N GLN A 460 18.82 -25.80 -60.62
CA GLN A 460 17.62 -26.53 -60.18
C GLN A 460 17.92 -27.47 -59.00
N ASN A 461 19.05 -28.17 -59.02
CA ASN A 461 19.47 -28.98 -57.87
C ASN A 461 19.71 -28.13 -56.61
N VAL A 462 20.25 -26.92 -56.78
CA VAL A 462 20.40 -25.95 -55.68
C VAL A 462 19.03 -25.51 -55.14
N ARG A 463 18.03 -25.33 -56.01
CA ARG A 463 16.66 -25.00 -55.61
C ARG A 463 16.04 -26.11 -54.78
N GLU A 464 16.11 -27.36 -55.24
CA GLU A 464 15.60 -28.52 -54.49
C GLU A 464 16.28 -28.64 -53.13
N ALA A 465 17.60 -28.41 -53.07
CA ALA A 465 18.34 -28.41 -51.81
C ALA A 465 17.88 -27.31 -50.83
N VAL A 466 17.42 -26.15 -51.31
CA VAL A 466 16.86 -25.07 -50.48
C VAL A 466 15.43 -25.38 -50.03
N GLU A 467 14.60 -25.94 -50.91
CA GLU A 467 13.22 -26.34 -50.60
C GLU A 467 13.18 -27.41 -49.50
N ASN A 468 14.13 -28.35 -49.52
CA ASN A 468 14.26 -29.45 -48.56
C ASN A 468 14.94 -29.09 -47.22
N LEU A 469 15.38 -27.84 -47.01
CA LEU A 469 15.97 -27.45 -45.72
C LEU A 469 14.95 -27.62 -44.59
N GLU A 470 15.40 -27.97 -43.40
CA GLU A 470 14.60 -27.90 -42.17
C GLU A 470 14.99 -26.64 -41.37
N MET A 471 14.08 -25.69 -41.14
CA MET A 471 14.44 -24.37 -40.57
C MET A 471 14.84 -24.40 -39.09
N ASN A 472 14.59 -25.51 -38.40
CA ASN A 472 14.89 -25.66 -36.98
C ASN A 472 16.17 -26.46 -36.74
N ASP A 473 16.77 -27.03 -37.79
CA ASP A 473 17.99 -27.81 -37.69
C ASP A 473 19.23 -26.93 -37.81
N LEU A 474 20.25 -27.21 -36.99
CA LEU A 474 21.57 -26.58 -37.06
C LEU A 474 22.27 -26.92 -38.38
N GLU A 475 21.98 -28.09 -38.97
CA GLU A 475 22.54 -28.49 -40.26
C GLU A 475 22.13 -27.55 -41.40
N ALA A 476 20.95 -26.95 -41.32
CA ALA A 476 20.47 -26.00 -42.33
C ALA A 476 21.37 -24.75 -42.44
N LEU A 477 21.98 -24.30 -41.33
CA LEU A 477 22.93 -23.18 -41.35
C LEU A 477 24.21 -23.53 -42.12
N GLY A 478 24.71 -24.76 -41.93
CA GLY A 478 25.86 -25.30 -42.64
C GLY A 478 25.59 -25.41 -44.14
N THR A 479 24.42 -25.94 -44.50
CA THR A 479 23.98 -26.09 -45.89
C THR A 479 23.81 -24.75 -46.60
N ILE A 480 23.17 -23.75 -45.97
CA ILE A 480 23.05 -22.40 -46.56
C ILE A 480 24.43 -21.76 -46.79
N HIS A 481 25.35 -21.91 -45.83
CA HIS A 481 26.72 -21.39 -45.97
C HIS A 481 27.47 -22.06 -47.13
N TYR A 482 27.34 -23.38 -47.24
CA TYR A 482 27.93 -24.18 -48.30
C TYR A 482 27.39 -23.78 -49.68
N LEU A 483 26.06 -23.68 -49.82
CA LEU A 483 25.40 -23.27 -51.06
C LEU A 483 25.87 -21.88 -51.49
N LYS A 484 25.92 -20.92 -50.57
CA LYS A 484 26.42 -19.57 -50.85
C LYS A 484 27.87 -19.57 -51.36
N LYS A 485 28.76 -20.34 -50.71
CA LYS A 485 30.17 -20.45 -51.13
C LYS A 485 30.29 -21.08 -52.52
N LYS A 486 29.51 -22.13 -52.79
CA LYS A 486 29.45 -22.78 -54.10
C LYS A 486 28.91 -21.86 -55.20
N ILE A 487 27.82 -21.12 -54.94
CA ILE A 487 27.24 -20.18 -55.90
C ILE A 487 28.29 -19.14 -56.32
N LYS A 488 29.03 -18.57 -55.36
CA LYS A 488 30.12 -17.62 -55.67
C LYS A 488 31.22 -18.26 -56.52
N LEU A 489 31.69 -19.44 -56.13
CA LEU A 489 32.73 -20.16 -56.86
C LEU A 489 32.30 -20.47 -58.31
N VAL A 490 31.07 -20.91 -58.51
CA VAL A 490 30.50 -21.18 -59.85
C VAL A 490 30.41 -19.89 -60.67
N CYS A 491 30.06 -18.76 -60.04
CA CYS A 491 30.04 -17.47 -60.72
C CYS A 491 31.43 -17.00 -61.17
N GLU A 492 32.45 -17.20 -60.32
CA GLU A 492 33.86 -16.90 -60.62
C GLU A 492 34.41 -17.80 -61.74
N ILE A 493 34.20 -19.12 -61.66
CA ILE A 493 34.69 -20.11 -62.64
C ILE A 493 34.11 -19.84 -64.04
N HIS A 494 32.82 -19.51 -64.11
CA HIS A 494 32.12 -19.30 -65.38
C HIS A 494 32.09 -17.83 -65.83
N SER A 495 32.77 -16.92 -65.13
CA SER A 495 32.80 -15.47 -65.42
C SER A 495 31.39 -14.88 -65.58
N LEU A 496 30.42 -15.36 -64.77
CA LEU A 496 29.00 -14.94 -64.85
C LEU A 496 28.81 -13.47 -64.46
N GLU A 497 29.82 -12.85 -63.86
CA GLU A 497 29.87 -11.44 -63.49
C GLU A 497 29.86 -10.49 -64.69
N GLU A 498 30.29 -10.96 -65.87
CA GLU A 498 30.30 -10.17 -67.11
C GLU A 498 28.89 -9.88 -67.63
N ASN A 499 27.89 -10.69 -67.26
CA ASN A 499 26.50 -10.45 -67.64
C ASN A 499 25.76 -9.70 -66.53
N VAL A 500 25.37 -8.45 -66.82
CA VAL A 500 24.71 -7.56 -65.87
C VAL A 500 23.42 -8.17 -65.27
N ILE A 501 22.63 -8.90 -66.07
CA ILE A 501 21.35 -9.48 -65.62
C ILE A 501 21.60 -10.63 -64.64
N VAL A 502 22.48 -11.57 -65.02
CA VAL A 502 22.81 -12.72 -64.16
C VAL A 502 23.54 -12.26 -62.92
N ASN A 503 24.45 -11.29 -63.04
CA ASN A 503 25.17 -10.71 -61.91
C ASN A 503 24.18 -10.07 -60.91
N GLN A 504 23.19 -9.30 -61.39
CA GLN A 504 22.15 -8.74 -60.53
C GLN A 504 21.28 -9.80 -59.83
N LEU A 505 20.91 -10.88 -60.53
CA LEU A 505 20.16 -12.00 -59.95
C LEU A 505 20.99 -12.78 -58.91
N VAL A 506 22.27 -12.99 -59.16
CA VAL A 506 23.20 -13.64 -58.22
C VAL A 506 23.41 -12.77 -56.99
N TYR A 507 23.58 -11.45 -57.15
CA TYR A 507 23.65 -10.52 -56.03
C TYR A 507 22.39 -10.57 -55.17
N ARG A 508 21.21 -10.60 -55.81
CA ARG A 508 19.92 -10.77 -55.11
C ARG A 508 19.84 -12.12 -54.40
N LEU A 509 20.19 -13.22 -55.06
CA LEU A 509 20.19 -14.56 -54.49
C LEU A 509 21.06 -14.65 -53.23
N VAL A 510 22.28 -14.10 -53.30
CA VAL A 510 23.21 -14.07 -52.16
C VAL A 510 22.65 -13.23 -51.01
N ALA A 511 22.00 -12.09 -51.31
CA ALA A 511 21.38 -11.25 -50.29
C ALA A 511 20.20 -11.94 -49.59
N VAL A 512 19.32 -12.60 -50.34
CA VAL A 512 18.16 -13.33 -49.79
C VAL A 512 18.62 -14.58 -49.02
N LEU A 513 19.66 -15.28 -49.48
CA LEU A 513 20.29 -16.38 -48.73
C LEU A 513 20.91 -15.91 -47.41
N ASP A 514 21.51 -14.72 -47.36
CA ASP A 514 22.00 -14.14 -46.11
C ASP A 514 20.86 -13.78 -45.15
N GLU A 515 19.75 -13.25 -45.66
CA GLU A 515 18.57 -12.96 -44.84
C GLU A 515 17.90 -14.24 -44.31
N LEU A 516 17.84 -15.29 -45.13
CA LEU A 516 17.38 -16.62 -44.72
C LEU A 516 18.28 -17.18 -43.62
N ARG A 517 19.61 -17.10 -43.80
CA ARG A 517 20.58 -17.54 -42.79
C ARG A 517 20.36 -16.84 -41.45
N HIS A 518 20.23 -15.52 -41.46
CA HIS A 518 19.99 -14.75 -40.24
C HIS A 518 18.65 -15.08 -39.58
N SER A 519 17.62 -15.41 -40.37
CA SER A 519 16.31 -15.83 -39.85
C SER A 519 16.37 -17.23 -39.22
N CYS A 520 17.16 -18.16 -39.78
CA CYS A 520 17.38 -19.49 -39.20
C CYS A 520 18.14 -19.43 -37.86
N GLN A 521 19.06 -18.49 -37.69
CA GLN A 521 19.86 -18.30 -36.46
C GLN A 521 19.06 -17.84 -35.23
N ILE A 522 17.79 -17.48 -35.40
CA ILE A 522 16.94 -17.02 -34.31
C ILE A 522 16.44 -18.25 -33.52
N HIS A 523 16.84 -18.31 -32.26
CA HIS A 523 16.42 -19.33 -31.30
C HIS A 523 15.95 -18.68 -30.00
N GLU A 524 15.03 -19.33 -29.28
CA GLU A 524 14.53 -18.85 -27.98
C GLU A 524 15.63 -18.88 -26.92
N ASP A 525 16.48 -19.91 -26.93
CA ASP A 525 17.59 -20.06 -25.96
C ASP A 525 18.56 -18.89 -25.98
N PHE A 526 18.79 -18.26 -27.14
CA PHE A 526 19.65 -17.09 -27.24
C PHE A 526 19.07 -15.88 -26.49
N LEU A 527 17.75 -15.69 -26.56
CA LEU A 527 17.09 -14.62 -25.81
C LEU A 527 17.15 -14.90 -24.31
N ALA A 528 16.89 -16.15 -23.90
CA ALA A 528 16.99 -16.57 -22.50
C ALA A 528 18.41 -16.34 -21.95
N ARG A 529 19.46 -16.65 -22.73
CA ARG A 529 20.85 -16.34 -22.37
C ARG A 529 21.06 -14.83 -22.18
N ILE A 530 20.59 -13.97 -23.08
CA ILE A 530 20.71 -12.52 -22.92
C ILE A 530 19.94 -12.03 -21.70
N GLU A 531 18.71 -12.49 -21.49
CA GLU A 531 17.87 -12.11 -20.35
C GLU A 531 18.55 -12.43 -19.01
N SER A 532 19.20 -13.59 -18.90
CA SER A 532 19.99 -13.97 -17.71
C SER A 532 21.11 -12.97 -17.40
N LYS A 533 21.70 -12.35 -18.44
CA LYS A 533 22.78 -11.38 -18.30
C LYS A 533 22.31 -9.93 -18.13
N CYS A 534 21.03 -9.67 -18.38
CA CYS A 534 20.41 -8.37 -18.14
C CYS A 534 19.94 -8.19 -16.68
N ASP A 535 20.31 -9.11 -15.79
CA ASP A 535 19.89 -9.13 -14.40
C ASP A 535 20.17 -7.79 -13.70
N PHE A 536 19.10 -7.22 -13.16
CA PHE A 536 19.08 -5.94 -12.48
C PHE A 536 18.60 -6.08 -11.02
N SER A 537 18.58 -7.32 -10.50
CA SER A 537 18.22 -7.66 -9.12
C SER A 537 19.03 -6.86 -8.08
N TYR A 538 20.29 -6.55 -8.38
CA TYR A 538 21.20 -5.81 -7.50
C TYR A 538 20.76 -4.37 -7.22
N ALA A 539 19.99 -3.78 -8.11
CA ALA A 539 19.57 -2.39 -7.99
C ALA A 539 18.20 -2.24 -7.33
N TRP A 540 17.56 -3.34 -6.88
CA TRP A 540 16.20 -3.31 -6.35
C TRP A 540 15.99 -2.26 -5.25
N THR A 541 16.96 -2.08 -4.34
CA THR A 541 16.93 -1.02 -3.32
C THR A 541 17.67 0.25 -3.76
N ILE A 542 18.71 0.10 -4.58
CA ILE A 542 19.51 1.22 -5.10
C ILE A 542 18.64 2.20 -5.90
N VAL A 543 17.65 1.69 -6.63
CA VAL A 543 16.72 2.51 -7.44
C VAL A 543 16.01 3.58 -6.61
N ASP A 544 15.81 3.35 -5.31
CA ASP A 544 15.16 4.31 -4.42
C ASP A 544 15.97 5.63 -4.31
N GLN A 545 17.30 5.60 -4.54
CA GLN A 545 18.17 6.79 -4.56
C GLN A 545 17.84 7.76 -5.71
N TRP A 546 17.27 7.24 -6.81
CA TRP A 546 16.91 8.01 -8.00
C TRP A 546 15.45 8.46 -8.00
N SER A 547 14.71 8.30 -6.89
CA SER A 547 13.28 8.60 -6.84
C SER A 547 12.96 10.02 -7.31
N ALA A 548 13.70 11.02 -6.81
CA ALA A 548 13.51 12.42 -7.20
C ALA A 548 13.87 12.69 -8.67
N ASP A 549 14.94 12.08 -9.17
CA ASP A 549 15.37 12.21 -10.57
C ASP A 549 14.34 11.58 -11.52
N MET A 550 13.79 10.41 -11.16
CA MET A 550 12.72 9.76 -11.91
C MET A 550 11.44 10.61 -11.93
N GLU A 551 11.07 11.24 -10.81
CA GLU A 551 9.96 12.20 -10.75
C GLU A 551 10.21 13.43 -11.64
N GLN A 552 11.46 13.88 -11.83
CA GLN A 552 11.76 14.97 -12.75
C GLN A 552 11.75 14.52 -14.21
N LEU A 553 12.24 13.33 -14.50
CA LEU A 553 12.28 12.78 -15.85
C LEU A 553 10.89 12.49 -16.39
N ILE A 554 9.99 11.94 -15.58
CA ILE A 554 8.64 11.58 -16.02
C ILE A 554 7.81 12.80 -16.46
N ARG A 555 8.13 14.00 -15.95
CA ARG A 555 7.55 15.28 -16.40
C ARG A 555 7.93 15.63 -17.83
N LYS A 556 9.08 15.15 -18.30
CA LYS A 556 9.61 15.40 -19.64
C LYS A 556 9.27 14.27 -20.59
N ASP A 557 9.60 13.04 -20.22
CA ASP A 557 9.38 11.82 -21.01
C ASP A 557 9.16 10.61 -20.10
N VAL A 558 8.08 9.86 -20.36
CA VAL A 558 7.66 8.69 -19.59
C VAL A 558 8.31 7.40 -20.10
N LEU A 559 8.78 7.38 -21.36
CA LEU A 559 9.29 6.16 -22.01
C LEU A 559 10.55 5.57 -21.35
N PRO A 560 11.54 6.37 -20.88
CA PRO A 560 12.71 5.82 -20.20
C PRO A 560 12.33 5.13 -18.87
N ILE A 561 11.40 5.73 -18.11
CA ILE A 561 10.91 5.17 -16.85
C ILE A 561 10.23 3.83 -17.10
N ARG A 562 9.39 3.73 -18.14
CA ARG A 562 8.81 2.44 -18.56
C ARG A 562 9.88 1.38 -18.77
N SER A 563 10.90 1.68 -19.57
CA SER A 563 11.95 0.71 -19.88
C SER A 563 12.71 0.25 -18.63
N LEU A 564 12.93 1.15 -17.68
CA LEU A 564 13.52 0.82 -16.38
C LEU A 564 12.64 -0.13 -15.56
N PHE A 565 11.33 0.16 -15.44
CA PHE A 565 10.42 -0.70 -14.67
C PHE A 565 10.20 -2.07 -15.32
N VAL A 566 10.27 -2.17 -16.65
CA VAL A 566 10.30 -3.48 -17.34
C VAL A 566 11.57 -4.25 -16.98
N LYS A 567 12.75 -3.59 -17.03
CA LYS A 567 14.02 -4.22 -16.63
C LYS A 567 14.00 -4.68 -15.17
N LEU A 568 13.43 -3.91 -14.25
CA LEU A 568 13.22 -4.31 -12.86
C LEU A 568 12.28 -5.52 -12.75
N SER A 569 11.19 -5.53 -13.52
CA SER A 569 10.22 -6.63 -13.47
C SER A 569 10.78 -7.96 -13.96
N ASP A 570 11.69 -7.94 -14.95
CA ASP A 570 12.35 -9.15 -15.46
C ASP A 570 13.16 -9.86 -14.35
N CYS A 571 13.63 -9.14 -13.33
CA CYS A 571 14.41 -9.70 -12.23
C CYS A 571 13.60 -10.60 -11.30
N ILE A 572 12.27 -10.42 -11.24
CA ILE A 572 11.40 -11.27 -10.42
C ILE A 572 11.47 -12.71 -10.93
N VAL A 573 11.54 -12.91 -12.25
CA VAL A 573 11.61 -14.24 -12.86
C VAL A 573 12.84 -15.02 -12.36
N ASN A 574 13.98 -14.34 -12.20
CA ASN A 574 15.22 -14.97 -11.70
C ASN A 574 15.06 -15.50 -10.25
N THR A 575 14.17 -14.92 -9.45
CA THR A 575 13.90 -15.38 -8.07
C THR A 575 12.91 -16.54 -7.99
N LEU A 576 12.25 -16.89 -9.11
CA LEU A 576 11.21 -17.93 -9.17
C LEU A 576 11.76 -19.28 -9.67
N ILE A 577 13.03 -19.34 -10.10
CA ILE A 577 13.63 -20.51 -10.78
C ILE A 577 13.72 -21.74 -9.85
N ALA A 578 13.71 -21.57 -8.54
CA ALA A 578 13.92 -22.65 -7.58
C ALA A 578 12.65 -23.46 -7.22
N THR A 579 11.47 -23.10 -7.74
CA THR A 579 10.19 -23.67 -7.27
C THR A 579 9.30 -24.12 -8.43
N ASP A 580 8.90 -25.40 -8.42
CA ASP A 580 7.94 -25.96 -9.37
C ASP A 580 6.47 -25.81 -8.90
N ASP A 581 6.23 -25.43 -7.63
CA ASP A 581 4.89 -25.18 -7.09
C ASP A 581 4.32 -23.85 -7.61
N GLN A 582 3.30 -23.96 -8.47
CA GLN A 582 2.60 -22.82 -9.07
C GLN A 582 2.02 -21.85 -8.03
N ASN A 583 1.58 -22.34 -6.87
CA ASN A 583 0.99 -21.48 -5.83
C ASN A 583 2.05 -20.60 -5.17
N GLN A 584 3.21 -21.17 -4.84
CA GLN A 584 4.35 -20.44 -4.28
C GLN A 584 4.92 -19.45 -5.30
N VAL A 585 5.10 -19.87 -6.56
CA VAL A 585 5.53 -18.99 -7.64
C VAL A 585 4.60 -17.78 -7.79
N ALA A 586 3.29 -18.01 -7.78
CA ALA A 586 2.30 -16.94 -7.84
C ALA A 586 2.40 -15.99 -6.64
N ALA A 587 2.56 -16.52 -5.42
CA ALA A 587 2.66 -15.72 -4.20
C ALA A 587 3.93 -14.85 -4.17
N ILE A 588 5.09 -15.43 -4.47
CA ILE A 588 6.39 -14.72 -4.53
C ILE A 588 6.35 -13.65 -5.62
N SER A 589 5.88 -14.01 -6.82
CA SER A 589 5.75 -13.08 -7.93
C SER A 589 4.83 -11.90 -7.57
N LEU A 590 3.69 -12.19 -6.95
CA LEU A 590 2.73 -11.17 -6.53
C LEU A 590 3.31 -10.22 -5.48
N CYS A 591 4.08 -10.74 -4.51
CA CYS A 591 4.75 -9.94 -3.49
C CYS A 591 5.65 -8.86 -4.12
N TYR A 592 6.63 -9.29 -4.93
CA TYR A 592 7.59 -8.36 -5.52
C TYR A 592 6.96 -7.46 -6.59
N SER A 593 5.96 -7.95 -7.32
CA SER A 593 5.20 -7.14 -8.28
C SER A 593 4.47 -6.00 -7.57
N ARG A 594 3.90 -6.22 -6.38
CA ARG A 594 3.25 -5.16 -5.58
C ARG A 594 4.23 -4.09 -5.13
N GLN A 595 5.45 -4.46 -4.72
CA GLN A 595 6.48 -3.48 -4.35
C GLN A 595 6.88 -2.60 -5.55
N LEU A 596 7.05 -3.19 -6.74
CA LEU A 596 7.33 -2.44 -7.96
C LEU A 596 6.16 -1.54 -8.36
N GLU A 597 4.93 -2.04 -8.27
CA GLU A 597 3.73 -1.23 -8.54
C GLU A 597 3.68 -0.01 -7.61
N GLN A 598 4.01 -0.18 -6.33
CA GLN A 598 4.02 0.92 -5.36
C GLN A 598 5.12 1.95 -5.66
N ARG A 599 6.32 1.51 -6.04
CA ARG A 599 7.39 2.42 -6.51
C ARG A 599 6.97 3.18 -7.76
N LEU A 600 6.36 2.49 -8.73
CA LEU A 600 5.86 3.11 -9.96
C LEU A 600 4.79 4.16 -9.66
N ARG A 601 3.83 3.84 -8.76
CA ARG A 601 2.80 4.78 -8.30
C ARG A 601 3.41 6.02 -7.68
N ASN A 602 4.45 5.88 -6.85
CA ASN A 602 5.13 7.02 -6.23
C ASN A 602 5.77 7.96 -7.27
N VAL A 603 6.47 7.39 -8.27
CA VAL A 603 7.08 8.17 -9.36
C VAL A 603 6.02 8.85 -10.23
N ILE A 604 4.97 8.11 -10.63
CA ILE A 604 3.87 8.65 -11.45
C ILE A 604 3.09 9.74 -10.71
N GLN A 605 3.00 9.69 -9.37
CA GLN A 605 2.31 10.69 -8.55
C GLN A 605 2.87 12.11 -8.75
N ALA A 606 4.09 12.27 -9.28
CA ALA A 606 4.61 13.59 -9.66
C ALA A 606 3.72 14.31 -10.70
N ILE A 607 3.10 13.57 -11.63
CA ILE A 607 2.28 14.17 -12.69
C ILE A 607 0.96 14.73 -12.15
N PRO A 608 0.13 13.99 -11.37
CA PRO A 608 -1.02 14.58 -10.67
C PRO A 608 -0.67 15.80 -9.83
N ARG A 609 0.47 15.78 -9.11
CA ARG A 609 0.94 16.93 -8.32
C ARG A 609 1.14 18.17 -9.20
N ASP A 610 1.84 18.02 -10.32
CA ASP A 610 2.07 19.11 -11.27
C ASP A 610 0.76 19.59 -11.93
N LEU A 611 -0.16 18.68 -12.25
CA LEU A 611 -1.49 19.03 -12.77
C LEU A 611 -2.27 19.93 -11.79
N PHE A 612 -2.20 19.64 -10.47
CA PHE A 612 -2.82 20.49 -9.46
C PHE A 612 -2.11 21.84 -9.27
N VAL A 613 -0.79 21.92 -9.48
CA VAL A 613 -0.05 23.19 -9.52
C VAL A 613 -0.53 24.06 -10.69
N HIS A 614 -0.65 23.48 -11.87
CA HIS A 614 -1.20 24.18 -13.04
C HIS A 614 -2.68 24.54 -12.83
N ALA A 615 -3.47 23.67 -12.21
CA ALA A 615 -4.87 23.93 -11.88
C ALA A 615 -5.01 25.16 -10.97
N LYS A 616 -4.16 25.28 -9.94
CA LYS A 616 -4.16 26.47 -9.08
C LYS A 616 -3.89 27.75 -9.88
N SER A 617 -2.94 27.70 -10.83
CA SER A 617 -2.62 28.83 -11.71
C SER A 617 -3.83 29.19 -12.60
N ILE A 618 -4.51 28.19 -13.17
CA ILE A 618 -5.75 28.37 -13.92
C ILE A 618 -6.85 28.98 -13.05
N MET A 619 -6.96 28.56 -11.78
CA MET A 619 -7.95 29.10 -10.84
C MET A 619 -7.77 30.62 -10.64
N GLU A 620 -6.53 31.07 -10.49
CA GLU A 620 -6.17 32.48 -10.34
C GLU A 620 -6.49 33.25 -11.65
N LEU A 621 -6.13 32.66 -12.80
CA LEU A 621 -6.40 33.20 -14.14
C LEU A 621 -7.87 33.06 -14.60
N SER A 622 -8.74 32.37 -13.87
CA SER A 622 -10.15 32.18 -14.25
C SER A 622 -11.08 33.20 -13.59
N ALA A 623 -10.59 34.00 -12.64
CA ALA A 623 -11.38 35.04 -11.98
C ALA A 623 -11.87 36.07 -13.02
N ALA A 624 -13.19 36.27 -13.14
CA ALA A 624 -13.75 37.20 -14.11
C ALA A 624 -13.13 38.60 -13.95
N PRO A 625 -12.69 39.26 -15.04
CA PRO A 625 -12.29 40.67 -14.95
C PRO A 625 -13.50 41.46 -14.42
N LYS A 626 -13.30 42.26 -13.37
CA LYS A 626 -14.39 42.98 -12.71
C LYS A 626 -14.98 44.03 -13.66
N GLY A 627 -16.20 43.79 -14.14
CA GLY A 627 -17.13 44.81 -14.62
C GLY A 627 -17.23 45.00 -16.14
N ALA A 628 -18.45 45.39 -16.53
CA ALA A 628 -18.89 46.08 -17.74
C ALA A 628 -19.39 45.21 -18.91
N THR A 629 -20.63 45.49 -19.32
CA THR A 629 -21.11 45.33 -20.70
C THR A 629 -20.12 46.01 -21.65
N ILE A 630 -19.46 45.20 -22.49
CA ILE A 630 -18.43 45.68 -23.42
C ILE A 630 -19.11 46.03 -24.74
N ASP A 631 -18.90 47.26 -25.22
CA ASP A 631 -19.35 47.68 -26.54
C ASP A 631 -18.63 46.87 -27.65
N LYS A 632 -19.36 46.50 -28.71
CA LYS A 632 -18.92 45.53 -29.73
C LYS A 632 -17.61 45.95 -30.43
N ASN A 633 -17.36 47.26 -30.49
CA ASN A 633 -16.17 47.84 -31.11
C ASN A 633 -14.90 47.75 -30.23
N HIS A 634 -15.05 47.54 -28.92
CA HIS A 634 -13.94 47.44 -27.96
C HIS A 634 -13.57 45.99 -27.59
N ILE A 635 -14.20 44.99 -28.23
CA ILE A 635 -13.98 43.56 -27.94
C ILE A 635 -12.49 43.15 -28.04
N ARG A 636 -11.73 43.69 -29.00
CA ARG A 636 -10.28 43.39 -29.13
C ARG A 636 -9.45 43.94 -27.97
N GLN A 637 -9.83 45.08 -27.41
CA GLN A 637 -9.12 45.71 -26.29
C GLN A 637 -9.44 45.03 -24.96
N VAL A 638 -10.62 44.42 -24.83
CA VAL A 638 -11.04 43.64 -23.65
C VAL A 638 -10.76 42.13 -23.82
N ALA A 639 -10.18 41.71 -24.95
CA ALA A 639 -9.91 40.31 -25.24
C ALA A 639 -8.84 39.70 -24.32
N ASP A 640 -7.97 40.51 -23.71
CA ASP A 640 -6.91 40.09 -22.77
C ASP A 640 -6.13 38.88 -23.32
N LEU A 641 -5.47 39.10 -24.47
CA LEU A 641 -4.82 38.05 -25.25
C LEU A 641 -3.69 37.36 -24.47
N ASP A 642 -2.95 38.11 -23.65
CA ASP A 642 -1.84 37.59 -22.85
C ASP A 642 -2.33 36.57 -21.83
N ARG A 643 -3.38 36.92 -21.07
CA ARG A 643 -4.03 36.00 -20.13
C ARG A 643 -4.60 34.75 -20.82
N ARG A 644 -5.19 34.90 -22.01
CA ARG A 644 -5.72 33.77 -22.78
C ARG A 644 -4.62 32.86 -23.31
N PHE A 645 -3.49 33.44 -23.71
CA PHE A 645 -2.32 32.68 -24.15
C PHE A 645 -1.75 31.86 -22.99
N GLU A 646 -1.60 32.46 -21.81
CA GLU A 646 -1.14 31.76 -20.60
C GLU A 646 -2.09 30.61 -20.21
N LEU A 647 -3.40 30.84 -20.27
CA LEU A 647 -4.40 29.77 -20.09
C LEU A 647 -4.24 28.64 -21.12
N ALA A 648 -4.03 28.97 -22.39
CA ALA A 648 -3.85 27.97 -23.45
C ALA A 648 -2.55 27.16 -23.27
N GLU A 649 -1.46 27.81 -22.85
CA GLU A 649 -0.18 27.17 -22.56
C GLU A 649 -0.27 26.21 -21.37
N LEU A 650 -0.94 26.62 -20.28
CA LEU A 650 -1.19 25.77 -19.12
C LEU A 650 -2.04 24.55 -19.50
N THR A 651 -3.12 24.75 -20.25
CA THR A 651 -3.99 23.66 -20.72
C THR A 651 -3.25 22.70 -21.65
N TYR A 652 -2.45 23.22 -22.60
CA TYR A 652 -1.61 22.38 -23.46
C TYR A 652 -0.64 21.53 -22.63
N THR A 653 -0.02 22.13 -21.62
CA THR A 653 0.90 21.42 -20.72
C THR A 653 0.19 20.30 -19.97
N MET A 654 -1.00 20.55 -19.43
CA MET A 654 -1.83 19.51 -18.77
C MET A 654 -2.16 18.35 -19.70
N SER A 655 -2.59 18.64 -20.93
CA SER A 655 -2.89 17.61 -21.93
C SER A 655 -1.65 16.81 -22.33
N LYS A 656 -0.50 17.48 -22.50
CA LYS A 656 0.78 16.83 -22.84
C LYS A 656 1.22 15.85 -21.76
N LEU A 657 1.18 16.26 -20.48
CA LEU A 657 1.55 15.40 -19.35
C LEU A 657 0.62 14.18 -19.26
N SER A 658 -0.68 14.39 -19.39
CA SER A 658 -1.70 13.34 -19.34
C SER A 658 -1.54 12.33 -20.50
N TYR A 659 -1.33 12.84 -21.71
CA TYR A 659 -1.10 12.03 -22.91
C TYR A 659 0.19 11.20 -22.80
N GLY A 660 1.24 11.74 -22.19
CA GLY A 660 2.49 11.02 -21.93
C GLY A 660 2.29 9.77 -21.08
N ILE A 661 1.47 9.83 -20.02
CA ILE A 661 1.15 8.66 -19.19
C ILE A 661 0.30 7.66 -19.97
N LEU A 662 -0.71 8.11 -20.70
CA LEU A 662 -1.58 7.24 -21.48
C LEU A 662 -0.78 6.45 -22.54
N ASN A 663 0.25 7.07 -23.10
CA ASN A 663 1.16 6.45 -24.07
C ASN A 663 2.31 5.66 -23.46
N MET A 664 2.37 5.52 -22.13
CA MET A 664 3.40 4.72 -21.48
C MET A 664 3.36 3.27 -21.96
N ASN A 665 2.22 2.71 -22.40
CA ASN A 665 2.16 1.34 -22.94
C ASN A 665 2.83 0.28 -22.02
N LEU A 666 2.75 0.48 -20.70
CA LEU A 666 3.23 -0.47 -19.70
C LEU A 666 2.05 -1.31 -19.24
N SER A 667 1.89 -2.49 -19.83
CA SER A 667 0.74 -3.37 -19.54
C SER A 667 0.96 -4.27 -18.34
N TRP A 668 2.22 -4.59 -18.02
CA TRP A 668 2.59 -5.55 -16.98
C TRP A 668 3.81 -5.09 -16.20
N VAL A 669 3.78 -5.31 -14.89
CA VAL A 669 4.95 -5.25 -14.01
C VAL A 669 4.94 -6.53 -13.18
N GLY A 670 5.85 -7.44 -13.53
CA GLY A 670 5.86 -8.80 -13.01
C GLY A 670 4.57 -9.51 -13.39
N SER A 671 3.86 -10.05 -12.40
CA SER A 671 2.55 -10.72 -12.59
C SER A 671 1.35 -9.77 -12.51
N LEU A 672 1.55 -8.48 -12.27
CA LEU A 672 0.47 -7.51 -12.13
C LEU A 672 0.21 -6.77 -13.44
N LYS A 673 -1.06 -6.74 -13.84
CA LYS A 673 -1.52 -5.93 -14.96
C LYS A 673 -1.63 -4.47 -14.53
N ILE A 674 -0.91 -3.60 -15.23
CA ILE A 674 -0.95 -2.16 -15.01
C ILE A 674 -1.81 -1.48 -16.07
N ASP A 675 -2.68 -0.58 -15.61
CA ASP A 675 -3.42 0.34 -16.44
C ASP A 675 -2.97 1.77 -16.14
N PRO A 676 -2.18 2.40 -17.04
CA PRO A 676 -1.71 3.78 -16.85
C PRO A 676 -2.85 4.78 -16.63
N LYS A 677 -4.03 4.57 -17.24
CA LYS A 677 -5.19 5.44 -17.04
C LYS A 677 -5.72 5.31 -15.61
N LYS A 678 -5.76 4.10 -15.08
CA LYS A 678 -6.14 3.86 -13.68
C LYS A 678 -5.12 4.48 -12.71
N LEU A 679 -3.82 4.36 -12.98
CA LEU A 679 -2.78 4.99 -12.16
C LEU A 679 -2.93 6.52 -12.09
N LEU A 680 -3.18 7.15 -13.25
CA LEU A 680 -3.43 8.59 -13.32
C LEU A 680 -4.70 8.97 -12.56
N ASN A 681 -5.80 8.22 -12.73
CA ASN A 681 -7.05 8.44 -12.00
C ASN A 681 -6.86 8.32 -10.48
N ASP A 682 -6.18 7.28 -10.02
CA ASP A 682 -5.89 7.08 -8.59
C ASP A 682 -5.05 8.23 -8.04
N GLY A 683 -4.06 8.70 -8.81
CA GLY A 683 -3.21 9.83 -8.43
C GLY A 683 -3.96 11.16 -8.38
N LEU A 684 -4.85 11.44 -9.32
CA LEU A 684 -5.73 12.62 -9.31
C LEU A 684 -6.68 12.61 -8.11
N ARG A 685 -7.25 11.44 -7.77
CA ARG A 685 -8.11 11.26 -6.59
C ARG A 685 -7.34 11.51 -5.30
N ARG A 686 -6.09 11.03 -5.22
CA ARG A 686 -5.21 11.26 -4.06
C ARG A 686 -4.91 12.74 -3.86
N GLU A 687 -4.49 13.46 -4.90
CA GLU A 687 -4.22 14.91 -4.79
C GLU A 687 -5.49 15.70 -4.44
N LEU A 688 -6.64 15.33 -5.03
CA LEU A 688 -7.92 15.96 -4.69
C LEU A 688 -8.22 15.85 -3.19
N LEU A 689 -8.07 14.66 -2.61
CA LEU A 689 -8.28 14.44 -1.18
C LEU A 689 -7.31 15.25 -0.32
N ILE A 690 -6.02 15.29 -0.69
CA ILE A 690 -4.99 16.05 0.05
C ILE A 690 -5.33 17.55 0.06
N HIS A 691 -5.66 18.11 -1.10
CA HIS A 691 -5.98 19.54 -1.22
C HIS A 691 -7.26 19.91 -0.45
N VAL A 692 -8.34 19.15 -0.61
CA VAL A 692 -9.59 19.44 0.11
C VAL A 692 -9.40 19.24 1.61
N ALA A 693 -8.71 18.19 2.04
CA ALA A 693 -8.42 17.95 3.43
C ALA A 693 -7.62 19.11 4.07
N SER A 694 -6.57 19.58 3.37
CA SER A 694 -5.74 20.70 3.82
C SER A 694 -6.52 22.00 3.95
N VAL A 695 -7.38 22.32 2.97
CA VAL A 695 -8.24 23.50 3.00
C VAL A 695 -9.19 23.45 4.20
N MET A 696 -9.85 22.32 4.44
CA MET A 696 -10.77 22.16 5.56
C MET A 696 -10.07 22.23 6.91
N GLN A 697 -8.90 21.58 7.03
CA GLN A 697 -8.08 21.60 8.25
C GLN A 697 -7.67 23.03 8.60
N THR A 698 -7.08 23.75 7.65
CA THR A 698 -6.59 25.13 7.84
C THR A 698 -7.72 26.09 8.22
N ALA A 699 -8.86 25.94 7.56
CA ALA A 699 -10.06 26.73 7.87
C ALA A 699 -10.57 26.49 9.30
N MET A 700 -10.68 25.24 9.72
CA MET A 700 -11.23 24.91 11.05
C MET A 700 -10.24 25.19 12.19
N SER A 701 -8.93 25.14 11.93
CA SER A 701 -7.91 25.55 12.90
C SER A 701 -7.93 27.06 13.20
N SER A 702 -8.24 27.89 12.19
CA SER A 702 -8.29 29.36 12.33
C SER A 702 -9.67 29.90 12.71
N ALA A 703 -10.74 29.10 12.53
CA ALA A 703 -12.10 29.53 12.80
C ALA A 703 -12.37 29.80 14.31
N GLN A 704 -13.01 30.93 14.55
CA GLN A 704 -13.55 31.33 15.85
C GLN A 704 -15.07 31.45 15.75
N GLY A 705 -15.78 31.38 16.89
CA GLY A 705 -17.24 31.43 16.92
C GLY A 705 -17.84 32.67 16.25
N THR A 706 -17.23 33.84 16.46
CA THR A 706 -17.71 35.12 15.90
C THR A 706 -17.51 35.25 14.40
N THR A 707 -16.51 34.58 13.83
CA THR A 707 -16.16 34.65 12.40
C THR A 707 -16.62 33.42 11.61
N LEU A 708 -17.32 32.47 12.26
CA LEU A 708 -17.66 31.17 11.69
C LEU A 708 -18.34 31.29 10.32
N CYS A 709 -19.40 32.09 10.20
CA CYS A 709 -20.09 32.28 8.91
C CYS A 709 -19.15 32.81 7.82
N ALA A 710 -18.32 33.81 8.12
CA ALA A 710 -17.38 34.38 7.14
C ALA A 710 -16.32 33.36 6.71
N THR A 711 -15.80 32.55 7.64
CA THR A 711 -14.89 31.45 7.31
C THR A 711 -15.54 30.38 6.43
N LEU A 712 -16.79 29.98 6.72
CA LEU A 712 -17.54 29.02 5.92
C LEU A 712 -17.84 29.56 4.50
N GLU A 713 -18.25 30.82 4.38
CA GLU A 713 -18.47 31.48 3.07
C GLU A 713 -17.19 31.54 2.23
N SER A 714 -16.06 31.91 2.85
CA SER A 714 -14.76 32.00 2.16
C SER A 714 -14.30 30.64 1.64
N VAL A 715 -14.38 29.60 2.48
CA VAL A 715 -13.96 28.26 2.09
C VAL A 715 -14.93 27.63 1.09
N GLY A 716 -16.23 27.89 1.22
CA GLY A 716 -17.23 27.44 0.25
C GLY A 716 -16.95 27.99 -1.15
N LYS A 717 -16.57 29.27 -1.26
CA LYS A 717 -16.11 29.86 -2.53
C LYS A 717 -14.86 29.18 -3.07
N HIS A 718 -13.88 28.93 -2.20
CA HIS A 718 -12.64 28.26 -2.59
C HIS A 718 -12.88 26.83 -3.09
N LEU A 719 -13.70 26.02 -2.39
CA LEU A 719 -14.04 24.66 -2.80
C LEU A 719 -14.86 24.62 -4.09
N LYS A 720 -15.78 25.57 -4.29
CA LYS A 720 -16.51 25.70 -5.57
C LYS A 720 -15.55 26.00 -6.72
N SER A 721 -14.61 26.91 -6.52
CA SER A 721 -13.57 27.25 -7.50
C SER A 721 -12.66 26.05 -7.81
N LEU A 722 -12.20 25.35 -6.77
CA LEU A 722 -11.40 24.13 -6.91
C LEU A 722 -12.16 23.05 -7.67
N ARG A 723 -13.45 22.84 -7.37
CA ARG A 723 -14.31 21.90 -8.10
C ARG A 723 -14.39 22.23 -9.58
N SER A 724 -14.63 23.49 -9.93
CA SER A 724 -14.72 23.92 -11.33
C SER A 724 -13.44 23.67 -12.10
N VAL A 725 -12.29 24.03 -11.52
CA VAL A 725 -10.98 23.82 -12.16
C VAL A 725 -10.62 22.33 -12.21
N PHE A 726 -10.96 21.55 -11.18
CA PHE A 726 -10.75 20.11 -11.18
C PHE A 726 -11.54 19.43 -12.30
N ILE A 727 -12.81 19.81 -12.50
CA ILE A 727 -13.62 19.32 -13.62
C ILE A 727 -12.98 19.71 -14.96
N TYR A 728 -12.59 20.98 -15.12
CA TYR A 728 -11.90 21.46 -16.31
C TYR A 728 -10.63 20.65 -16.62
N MET A 729 -9.77 20.43 -15.62
CA MET A 729 -8.57 19.60 -15.76
C MET A 729 -8.95 18.16 -16.18
N CYS A 730 -9.92 17.54 -15.53
CA CYS A 730 -10.37 16.18 -15.85
C CYS A 730 -10.90 16.03 -17.28
N GLU A 731 -11.55 17.06 -17.84
CA GLU A 731 -11.99 17.07 -19.24
C GLU A 731 -10.79 16.93 -20.20
N HIS A 732 -9.69 17.64 -19.93
CA HIS A 732 -8.45 17.55 -20.73
C HIS A 732 -7.66 16.26 -20.51
N VAL A 733 -7.86 15.58 -19.38
CA VAL A 733 -7.26 14.26 -19.09
C VAL A 733 -8.10 13.11 -19.67
N GLY A 734 -9.39 13.35 -19.99
CA GLY A 734 -10.31 12.31 -20.47
C GLY A 734 -10.90 11.45 -19.35
N VAL A 735 -11.22 12.09 -18.21
CA VAL A 735 -11.72 11.46 -16.99
C VAL A 735 -13.00 12.15 -16.53
N ASN A 736 -13.95 11.41 -15.96
CA ASN A 736 -15.18 11.99 -15.43
C ASN A 736 -14.93 12.67 -14.07
N GLY A 737 -14.55 13.96 -14.11
CA GLY A 737 -14.23 14.75 -12.92
C GLY A 737 -15.40 14.96 -11.97
N SER A 738 -16.64 15.03 -12.47
CA SER A 738 -17.82 15.26 -11.62
C SER A 738 -18.12 14.03 -10.74
N LEU A 739 -18.04 12.83 -11.32
CA LEU A 739 -18.19 11.57 -10.59
C LEU A 739 -17.07 11.39 -9.55
N LEU A 740 -15.82 11.64 -9.93
CA LEU A 740 -14.68 11.53 -9.02
C LEU A 740 -14.81 12.49 -7.83
N TRP A 741 -15.20 13.73 -8.10
CA TRP A 741 -15.44 14.71 -7.03
C TRP A 741 -16.47 14.18 -6.04
N GLN A 742 -17.65 13.74 -6.51
CA GLN A 742 -18.72 13.27 -5.64
C GLN A 742 -18.27 12.05 -4.80
N HIS A 743 -17.57 11.09 -5.42
CA HIS A 743 -17.12 9.89 -4.76
C HIS A 743 -16.04 10.17 -3.69
N GLU A 744 -15.05 11.00 -4.00
CA GLU A 744 -13.97 11.31 -3.03
C GLU A 744 -14.45 12.23 -1.91
N MET A 745 -15.34 13.19 -2.19
CA MET A 745 -15.95 13.99 -1.12
C MET A 745 -16.75 13.10 -0.16
N ARG A 746 -17.49 12.12 -0.69
CA ARG A 746 -18.21 11.13 0.13
C ARG A 746 -17.25 10.35 1.04
N ARG A 747 -16.16 9.84 0.47
CA ARG A 747 -15.17 9.05 1.21
C ARG A 747 -14.52 9.87 2.33
N LEU A 748 -14.06 11.07 2.01
CA LEU A 748 -13.42 11.98 2.98
C LEU A 748 -14.35 12.29 4.15
N VAL A 749 -15.58 12.71 3.86
CA VAL A 749 -16.55 13.15 4.87
C VAL A 749 -16.91 12.01 5.81
N PHE A 750 -17.23 10.83 5.29
CA PHE A 750 -17.62 9.71 6.14
C PHE A 750 -16.44 9.08 6.91
N TYR A 751 -15.25 9.01 6.33
CA TYR A 751 -14.06 8.55 7.06
C TYR A 751 -13.75 9.46 8.26
N TRP A 752 -13.74 10.78 8.07
CA TRP A 752 -13.55 11.72 9.18
C TRP A 752 -14.69 11.66 10.21
N THR A 753 -15.91 11.34 9.77
CA THR A 753 -17.02 11.09 10.70
C THR A 753 -16.76 9.85 11.54
N GLU A 754 -16.29 8.75 10.95
CA GLU A 754 -15.93 7.53 11.67
C GLU A 754 -14.85 7.81 12.73
N LEU A 755 -13.78 8.51 12.33
CA LEU A 755 -12.70 8.91 13.24
C LEU A 755 -13.19 9.76 14.42
N GLU A 756 -14.08 10.72 14.19
CA GLU A 756 -14.67 11.50 15.29
C GLU A 756 -15.56 10.64 16.18
N THR A 757 -16.35 9.74 15.57
CA THR A 757 -17.23 8.85 16.33
C THR A 757 -16.49 7.81 17.15
N ASN A 758 -15.25 7.45 16.77
CA ASN A 758 -14.38 6.56 17.56
C ASN A 758 -14.10 7.11 18.98
N GLY A 759 -14.23 8.42 19.20
CA GLY A 759 -14.17 9.01 20.54
C GLY A 759 -15.30 8.56 21.47
N PHE A 760 -16.41 8.07 20.92
CA PHE A 760 -17.61 7.65 21.68
C PHE A 760 -17.80 6.12 21.73
N LEU A 761 -17.04 5.36 20.93
CA LEU A 761 -17.17 3.91 20.82
C LEU A 761 -16.24 3.18 21.79
N ARG A 762 -16.67 2.01 22.27
CA ARG A 762 -15.80 1.09 23.04
C ARG A 762 -14.77 0.42 22.15
N HIS A 763 -15.21 -0.07 20.99
CA HIS A 763 -14.34 -0.62 19.94
C HIS A 763 -14.23 0.41 18.82
N LYS A 764 -13.02 0.87 18.57
CA LYS A 764 -12.74 1.88 17.53
C LYS A 764 -12.67 1.19 16.18
N ILE A 765 -13.23 1.84 15.17
CA ILE A 765 -13.07 1.43 13.77
C ILE A 765 -11.63 1.75 13.39
N THR A 766 -10.85 0.74 13.03
CA THR A 766 -9.47 0.92 12.55
C THR A 766 -9.45 1.33 11.09
N ASP A 767 -8.30 1.77 10.59
CA ASP A 767 -8.14 2.13 9.17
C ASP A 767 -8.38 0.94 8.22
N ASP A 768 -8.07 -0.28 8.66
CA ASP A 768 -8.30 -1.49 7.88
C ASP A 768 -9.77 -1.94 7.90
N ASP A 769 -10.51 -1.64 8.97
CA ASP A 769 -11.94 -1.93 9.09
C ASP A 769 -12.84 -0.91 8.38
N SER A 770 -12.32 0.30 8.12
CA SER A 770 -13.10 1.38 7.52
C SER A 770 -13.43 1.10 6.05
N LEU A 771 -14.71 1.18 5.71
CA LEU A 771 -15.19 1.05 4.33
C LEU A 771 -14.75 2.20 3.41
N TYR A 772 -14.32 3.31 3.99
CA TYR A 772 -13.97 4.53 3.26
C TYR A 772 -12.47 4.67 3.04
N GLN A 773 -11.65 4.08 3.92
CA GLN A 773 -10.20 4.13 3.79
C GLN A 773 -9.72 3.17 2.71
N SER A 774 -8.67 3.55 1.97
CA SER A 774 -8.06 2.70 0.94
C SER A 774 -6.56 2.78 1.02
N ARG A 775 -5.88 1.63 0.91
CA ARG A 775 -4.42 1.59 0.86
C ARG A 775 -3.84 2.23 -0.39
N VAL A 776 -4.56 2.16 -1.52
CA VAL A 776 -4.12 2.72 -2.80
C VAL A 776 -4.32 4.24 -2.84
N ILE A 777 -5.46 4.71 -2.31
CA ILE A 777 -5.84 6.13 -2.26
C ILE A 777 -6.18 6.47 -0.81
N PRO A 778 -5.15 6.67 0.04
CA PRO A 778 -5.34 6.93 1.46
C PRO A 778 -5.92 8.32 1.66
N ILE A 779 -6.92 8.41 2.53
CA ILE A 779 -7.45 9.67 3.02
C ILE A 779 -6.49 10.18 4.09
N PRO A 780 -6.06 11.45 4.05
CA PRO A 780 -5.21 12.03 5.07
C PRO A 780 -5.87 11.96 6.46
N THR A 781 -5.11 11.47 7.44
CA THR A 781 -5.53 11.52 8.85
C THR A 781 -5.54 12.99 9.32
N PRO A 782 -6.65 13.47 9.89
CA PRO A 782 -6.75 14.84 10.35
C PRO A 782 -5.87 15.07 11.58
N GLN A 783 -5.33 16.28 11.74
CA GLN A 783 -4.66 16.67 12.98
C GLN A 783 -5.71 17.13 13.99
N SER A 784 -5.58 16.72 15.26
CA SER A 784 -6.51 17.13 16.31
C SER A 784 -6.51 18.65 16.52
N ILE A 785 -7.70 19.26 16.59
CA ILE A 785 -7.90 20.71 16.75
C ILE A 785 -8.70 20.97 18.03
N GLN A 786 -8.08 21.61 19.03
CA GLN A 786 -8.76 22.09 20.24
C GLN A 786 -9.79 21.09 20.82
N ASN A 787 -9.32 19.87 21.13
CA ASN A 787 -10.09 18.74 21.68
C ASN A 787 -11.05 18.00 20.71
N ALA A 788 -11.12 18.39 19.44
CA ALA A 788 -11.77 17.60 18.39
C ALA A 788 -10.72 16.81 17.60
N THR A 789 -11.06 15.59 17.19
CA THR A 789 -10.15 14.76 16.37
C THR A 789 -10.17 15.16 14.90
N THR A 790 -11.27 15.74 14.43
CA THR A 790 -11.50 16.07 13.01
C THR A 790 -12.05 17.50 12.82
N PRO A 791 -11.93 18.08 11.60
CA PRO A 791 -12.57 19.35 11.25
C PRO A 791 -14.09 19.36 11.48
N PHE A 792 -14.78 18.23 11.31
CA PHE A 792 -16.22 18.11 11.53
C PHE A 792 -16.59 18.15 13.02
N GLY A 793 -15.83 17.46 13.87
CA GLY A 793 -15.97 17.59 15.32
C GLY A 793 -15.72 19.01 15.80
N ARG A 794 -14.72 19.69 15.22
CA ARG A 794 -14.43 21.10 15.51
C ARG A 794 -15.57 22.01 15.08
N LEU A 795 -16.12 21.81 13.89
CA LEU A 795 -17.27 22.57 13.39
C LEU A 795 -18.48 22.44 14.32
N LEU A 796 -18.84 21.21 14.72
CA LEU A 796 -19.92 20.98 15.66
C LEU A 796 -19.65 21.67 17.02
N THR A 797 -18.41 21.59 17.51
CA THR A 797 -18.00 22.24 18.77
C THR A 797 -18.11 23.76 18.68
N LEU A 798 -17.74 24.37 17.55
CA LEU A 798 -17.89 25.81 17.31
C LEU A 798 -19.35 26.22 17.29
N ILE A 799 -20.21 25.47 16.58
CA ILE A 799 -21.67 25.69 16.56
C ILE A 799 -22.20 25.63 17.99
N MET A 800 -21.89 24.56 18.74
CA MET A 800 -22.28 24.39 20.14
C MET A 800 -21.80 25.53 21.05
N THR A 801 -20.64 26.12 20.75
CA THR A 801 -20.06 27.23 21.53
C THR A 801 -20.84 28.52 21.29
N ILE A 802 -21.19 28.84 20.03
CA ILE A 802 -21.95 30.05 19.70
C ILE A 802 -23.43 29.95 20.08
N SER A 803 -23.99 28.75 20.19
CA SER A 803 -25.36 28.50 20.64
C SER A 803 -25.45 27.99 22.09
N ASN A 804 -24.45 28.26 22.92
CA ASN A 804 -24.40 27.75 24.30
C ASN A 804 -25.61 28.22 25.15
N PRO A 805 -26.43 27.29 25.72
CA PRO A 805 -27.65 27.58 26.48
C PRO A 805 -27.48 28.47 27.72
N ARG A 806 -26.23 28.78 28.12
CA ARG A 806 -25.92 29.66 29.26
C ARG A 806 -25.64 31.10 28.84
N THR A 807 -25.25 31.31 27.60
CA THR A 807 -24.92 32.62 27.05
C THR A 807 -25.91 33.06 25.99
N THR A 808 -26.76 32.16 25.51
CA THR A 808 -27.78 32.41 24.50
C THR A 808 -29.16 31.96 24.97
N TYR A 809 -30.19 32.43 24.28
CA TYR A 809 -31.55 31.93 24.40
C TYR A 809 -32.16 31.66 23.01
N PHE A 810 -32.95 30.61 22.90
CA PHE A 810 -33.55 30.14 21.66
C PHE A 810 -35.02 30.54 21.56
N ILE A 811 -35.41 31.10 20.40
CA ILE A 811 -36.79 31.47 20.11
C ILE A 811 -37.37 30.54 19.05
N LYS A 812 -38.33 29.70 19.44
CA LYS A 812 -38.91 28.69 18.54
C LYS A 812 -39.68 29.28 17.36
N SER A 813 -40.41 30.39 17.53
CA SER A 813 -41.18 31.02 16.45
C SER A 813 -40.33 31.50 15.28
N THR A 814 -39.07 31.86 15.56
CA THR A 814 -38.09 32.30 14.55
C THR A 814 -37.03 31.25 14.24
N ASP A 815 -37.00 30.14 14.98
CA ASP A 815 -35.99 29.08 14.89
C ASP A 815 -34.54 29.60 14.96
N THR A 816 -34.28 30.58 15.84
CA THR A 816 -32.98 31.26 15.95
C THR A 816 -32.49 31.41 17.41
N TRP A 817 -31.16 31.42 17.58
CA TRP A 817 -30.49 31.69 18.84
C TRP A 817 -30.03 33.14 18.91
N TYR A 818 -30.30 33.78 20.05
CA TYR A 818 -29.90 35.16 20.33
C TYR A 818 -28.90 35.20 21.48
N ASP A 819 -27.92 36.10 21.38
CA ASP A 819 -27.01 36.39 22.48
C ASP A 819 -27.73 37.06 23.65
N LEU A 820 -27.48 36.58 24.87
CA LEU A 820 -28.10 37.14 26.07
C LEU A 820 -27.64 38.56 26.37
N LYS A 821 -26.42 38.93 25.99
CA LYS A 821 -25.88 40.29 26.23
C LYS A 821 -26.25 41.28 25.14
N THR A 822 -25.97 40.94 23.88
CA THR A 822 -26.12 41.86 22.75
C THR A 822 -27.48 41.76 22.07
N LYS A 823 -28.30 40.74 22.39
CA LYS A 823 -29.57 40.42 21.72
C LYS A 823 -29.46 40.24 20.21
N LYS A 824 -28.25 40.02 19.69
CA LYS A 824 -28.01 39.75 18.27
C LYS A 824 -28.29 38.29 17.96
N ALA A 825 -28.87 38.03 16.79
CA ALA A 825 -29.01 36.68 16.28
C ALA A 825 -27.61 36.11 15.96
N LEU A 826 -27.29 34.95 16.55
CA LEU A 826 -26.00 34.28 16.38
C LEU A 826 -26.12 33.09 15.43
N VAL A 827 -27.01 32.14 15.77
CA VAL A 827 -27.33 30.98 14.93
C VAL A 827 -28.72 31.19 14.34
N SER A 828 -28.78 31.22 13.01
CA SER A 828 -30.01 31.45 12.24
C SER A 828 -29.98 30.62 10.97
N ASP A 829 -31.09 30.63 10.23
CA ASP A 829 -31.20 30.01 8.90
C ASP A 829 -30.04 30.41 7.95
N LYS A 830 -29.50 31.62 8.09
CA LYS A 830 -28.29 32.04 7.34
C LYS A 830 -27.12 31.08 7.54
N LEU A 831 -26.85 30.62 8.77
CA LEU A 831 -25.76 29.68 9.05
C LEU A 831 -25.99 28.35 8.33
N PHE A 832 -27.22 27.82 8.38
CA PHE A 832 -27.55 26.54 7.75
C PHE A 832 -27.50 26.61 6.22
N ARG A 833 -28.03 27.67 5.60
CA ARG A 833 -27.83 27.93 4.17
C ARG A 833 -26.36 28.11 3.78
N THR A 834 -25.55 28.67 4.69
CA THR A 834 -24.10 28.79 4.46
C THR A 834 -23.43 27.43 4.53
N LEU A 835 -23.84 26.55 5.47
CA LEU A 835 -23.36 25.17 5.58
C LEU A 835 -23.72 24.35 4.33
N GLU A 836 -24.95 24.51 3.81
CA GLU A 836 -25.41 23.89 2.56
C GLU A 836 -24.61 24.37 1.34
N ASN A 837 -24.21 25.65 1.33
CA ASN A 837 -23.36 26.21 0.28
C ASN A 837 -21.87 25.85 0.42
N PHE A 838 -21.44 25.52 1.64
CA PHE A 838 -20.05 25.24 2.02
C PHE A 838 -19.67 23.77 1.81
N LEU A 839 -20.59 22.83 2.03
CA LEU A 839 -20.32 21.39 1.91
C LEU A 839 -21.47 20.61 1.24
N PRO A 840 -21.19 19.47 0.57
CA PRO A 840 -22.22 18.58 0.07
C PRO A 840 -23.18 18.14 1.20
N ILE A 841 -24.43 17.80 0.86
CA ILE A 841 -25.49 17.23 1.74
C ILE A 841 -24.92 16.26 2.80
N MET A 842 -23.91 15.48 2.41
CA MET A 842 -23.18 14.52 3.23
C MET A 842 -22.58 15.06 4.53
N ALA A 843 -22.17 16.33 4.55
CA ALA A 843 -21.62 16.96 5.75
C ALA A 843 -22.68 17.23 6.81
N LEU A 844 -23.91 17.59 6.41
CA LEU A 844 -25.02 17.73 7.34
C LEU A 844 -25.39 16.38 7.95
N THR A 845 -25.41 15.31 7.14
CA THR A 845 -25.57 13.94 7.64
C THR A 845 -24.48 13.55 8.65
N SER A 846 -23.26 14.05 8.44
CA SER A 846 -22.12 13.77 9.31
C SER A 846 -22.21 14.53 10.64
N LEU A 847 -22.57 15.81 10.60
CA LEU A 847 -22.83 16.60 11.81
C LEU A 847 -23.99 16.03 12.63
N ASP A 848 -25.06 15.60 11.96
CA ASP A 848 -26.19 14.92 12.60
C ASP A 848 -25.74 13.62 13.30
N ARG A 849 -24.92 12.80 12.63
CA ARG A 849 -24.38 11.57 13.20
C ARG A 849 -23.48 11.82 14.41
N ILE A 850 -22.54 12.77 14.33
CA ILE A 850 -21.67 13.12 15.47
C ILE A 850 -22.51 13.68 16.64
N ALA A 851 -23.53 14.49 16.35
CA ALA A 851 -24.45 14.98 17.37
C ALA A 851 -25.25 13.83 18.01
N ALA A 852 -25.70 12.84 17.24
CA ALA A 852 -26.38 11.66 17.78
C ALA A 852 -25.50 10.85 18.76
N PHE A 853 -24.23 10.62 18.41
CA PHE A 853 -23.26 9.98 19.34
C PHE A 853 -22.99 10.84 20.58
N SER A 854 -22.91 12.16 20.40
CA SER A 854 -22.76 13.11 21.51
C SER A 854 -23.97 13.08 22.46
N ILE A 855 -25.19 12.87 21.93
CA ILE A 855 -26.41 12.68 22.72
C ILE A 855 -26.34 11.36 23.48
N VAL A 856 -25.97 10.24 22.84
CA VAL A 856 -25.80 8.94 23.53
C VAL A 856 -24.88 9.07 24.73
N HIS A 857 -23.70 9.67 24.54
CA HIS A 857 -22.75 9.88 25.62
C HIS A 857 -23.30 10.80 26.72
N SER A 858 -23.95 11.90 26.34
CA SER A 858 -24.54 12.85 27.30
C SER A 858 -25.71 12.24 28.08
N LEU A 859 -26.52 11.37 27.46
CA LEU A 859 -27.59 10.61 28.12
C LEU A 859 -27.02 9.63 29.15
N GLN A 860 -25.99 8.87 28.78
CA GLN A 860 -25.32 7.95 29.71
C GLN A 860 -24.66 8.70 30.87
N GLN A 861 -24.01 9.83 30.60
CA GLN A 861 -23.44 10.69 31.62
C GLN A 861 -24.53 11.25 32.55
N GLY A 862 -25.63 11.76 31.98
CA GLY A 862 -26.77 12.28 32.73
C GLY A 862 -27.39 11.23 33.63
N ALA A 863 -27.66 10.03 33.10
CA ALA A 863 -28.20 8.89 33.85
C ALA A 863 -27.29 8.51 35.04
N ARG A 864 -25.97 8.41 34.83
CA ARG A 864 -25.00 8.12 35.90
C ARG A 864 -24.96 9.23 36.95
N GLN A 865 -24.99 10.50 36.53
CA GLN A 865 -25.00 11.63 37.46
C GLN A 865 -26.28 11.64 38.30
N VAL A 866 -27.45 11.39 37.69
CA VAL A 866 -28.74 11.25 38.41
C VAL A 866 -28.65 10.09 39.39
N GLN A 867 -28.22 8.90 38.95
CA GLN A 867 -28.10 7.72 39.82
C GLN A 867 -27.16 7.98 41.01
N LYS A 868 -26.04 8.70 40.80
CA LYS A 868 -25.12 9.08 41.87
C LYS A 868 -25.78 10.00 42.90
N ILE A 869 -26.54 11.00 42.45
CA ILE A 869 -27.25 11.93 43.34
C ILE A 869 -28.34 11.19 44.12
N VAL A 870 -29.14 10.38 43.43
CA VAL A 870 -30.21 9.56 44.01
C VAL A 870 -29.64 8.59 45.04
N ALA A 871 -28.54 7.88 44.75
CA ALA A 871 -27.89 6.96 45.69
C ALA A 871 -27.27 7.67 46.90
N SER A 872 -26.74 8.88 46.73
CA SER A 872 -26.09 9.65 47.81
C SER A 872 -27.06 10.30 48.80
N ASN A 873 -28.35 10.39 48.45
CA ASN A 873 -29.32 11.15 49.22
C ASN A 873 -30.37 10.22 49.83
N ALA A 874 -30.32 10.04 51.16
CA ALA A 874 -31.17 9.12 51.92
C ALA A 874 -32.69 9.36 51.71
N ALA A 875 -33.09 10.54 51.25
CA ALA A 875 -34.48 10.82 50.86
C ALA A 875 -34.98 9.95 49.69
N PHE A 876 -34.07 9.50 48.81
CA PHE A 876 -34.38 8.65 47.66
C PHE A 876 -34.28 7.15 47.93
N SER A 877 -33.96 6.75 49.15
CA SER A 877 -33.90 5.33 49.56
C SER A 877 -35.23 4.77 50.08
N ASN A 878 -36.23 5.63 50.33
CA ASN A 878 -37.53 5.22 50.87
C ASN A 878 -38.62 5.36 49.81
N ASP A 879 -38.89 4.26 49.09
CA ASP A 879 -39.84 4.21 47.97
C ASP A 879 -41.27 4.63 48.36
N ALA A 880 -41.65 4.50 49.64
CA ALA A 880 -42.95 4.92 50.14
C ALA A 880 -43.18 6.45 50.08
N LEU A 881 -42.10 7.26 50.06
CA LEU A 881 -42.18 8.72 49.95
C LEU A 881 -42.51 9.22 48.53
N PHE A 882 -42.42 8.35 47.52
CA PHE A 882 -42.58 8.71 46.11
C PHE A 882 -43.96 8.38 45.52
N THR A 883 -44.97 8.21 46.37
CA THR A 883 -46.37 8.25 45.91
C THR A 883 -46.78 9.71 45.63
N ARG A 884 -47.50 9.95 44.53
CA ARG A 884 -47.94 11.30 44.09
C ARG A 884 -48.41 12.23 45.23
N PRO A 885 -49.35 11.84 46.12
CA PRO A 885 -49.80 12.73 47.19
C PRO A 885 -48.72 13.07 48.24
N LEU A 886 -47.76 12.17 48.51
CA LEU A 886 -46.69 12.36 49.48
C LEU A 886 -45.52 13.19 48.94
N ILE A 887 -45.25 13.12 47.63
CA ILE A 887 -44.27 14.00 46.94
C ILE A 887 -44.67 15.47 47.16
N PHE A 888 -45.94 15.80 46.93
CA PHE A 888 -46.42 17.18 47.09
C PHE A 888 -46.47 17.64 48.54
N ARG A 889 -46.72 16.73 49.49
CA ARG A 889 -46.74 17.05 50.94
C ARG A 889 -45.34 17.30 51.50
N ASN A 890 -44.33 16.63 50.95
CA ASN A 890 -42.92 16.72 51.38
C ASN A 890 -42.05 17.52 50.40
N LEU A 891 -42.65 18.37 49.56
CA LEU A 891 -41.95 19.06 48.47
C LEU A 891 -40.81 19.96 48.99
N ASP A 892 -41.08 20.84 49.95
CA ASP A 892 -40.08 21.76 50.51
C ASP A 892 -38.88 21.04 51.15
N PRO A 893 -39.05 20.02 52.02
CA PRO A 893 -37.91 19.28 52.57
C PRO A 893 -37.17 18.45 51.51
N LEU A 894 -37.85 17.95 50.48
CA LEU A 894 -37.20 17.27 49.35
C LEU A 894 -36.37 18.24 48.51
N LEU A 895 -36.88 19.44 48.23
CA LEU A 895 -36.16 20.50 47.52
C LEU A 895 -34.95 21.02 48.31
N GLN A 896 -35.08 21.22 49.64
CA GLN A 896 -33.96 21.62 50.49
C GLN A 896 -32.84 20.56 50.49
N LYS A 897 -33.19 19.28 50.61
CA LYS A 897 -32.22 18.17 50.54
C LYS A 897 -31.62 17.96 49.16
N LEU A 898 -32.33 18.30 48.09
CA LEU A 898 -31.78 18.31 46.74
C LEU A 898 -30.78 19.47 46.60
N SER A 899 -31.18 20.67 47.06
CA SER A 899 -30.40 21.91 46.95
C SER A 899 -29.08 21.93 47.73
N SER A 900 -28.87 21.02 48.69
CA SER A 900 -27.58 20.86 49.39
C SER A 900 -26.47 20.32 48.47
N ALA A 901 -26.85 19.62 47.39
CA ALA A 901 -25.95 19.07 46.38
C ALA A 901 -25.71 20.06 45.21
N LYS A 902 -25.35 21.33 45.53
CA LYS A 902 -25.32 22.45 44.55
C LYS A 902 -24.47 22.17 43.31
N THR A 903 -23.27 21.63 43.47
CA THR A 903 -22.33 21.39 42.36
C THR A 903 -22.79 20.27 41.45
N SER A 904 -23.21 19.13 42.01
CA SER A 904 -23.68 17.99 41.21
C SER A 904 -25.01 18.25 40.50
N LEU A 905 -25.91 19.02 41.11
CA LEU A 905 -27.14 19.48 40.45
C LEU A 905 -26.86 20.42 39.27
N PHE A 906 -25.90 21.32 39.43
CA PHE A 906 -25.49 22.22 38.36
C PHE A 906 -24.94 21.42 37.18
N ASP A 907 -24.09 20.42 37.46
CA ASP A 907 -23.53 19.54 36.44
C ASP A 907 -24.63 18.73 35.72
N VAL A 908 -25.58 18.13 36.45
CA VAL A 908 -26.73 17.43 35.84
C VAL A 908 -27.57 18.35 34.98
N THR A 909 -27.87 19.56 35.47
CA THR A 909 -28.64 20.56 34.72
C THR A 909 -27.92 20.94 33.43
N THR A 910 -26.58 21.07 33.44
CA THR A 910 -25.81 21.31 32.21
C THR A 910 -25.87 20.17 31.24
N THR A 911 -25.75 18.93 31.73
CA THR A 911 -25.80 17.74 30.89
C THR A 911 -27.16 17.63 30.21
N ILE A 912 -28.26 17.86 30.94
CA ILE A 912 -29.63 17.84 30.41
C ILE A 912 -29.85 18.97 29.40
N ALA A 913 -29.45 20.20 29.73
CA ALA A 913 -29.56 21.31 28.78
C ALA A 913 -28.72 21.09 27.51
N LYS A 914 -27.55 20.44 27.63
CA LYS A 914 -26.72 20.03 26.49
C LYS A 914 -27.41 18.98 25.61
N ILE A 915 -28.12 18.01 26.21
CA ILE A 915 -28.91 17.02 25.46
C ILE A 915 -29.97 17.72 24.62
N GLY A 916 -30.77 18.60 25.23
CA GLY A 916 -31.82 19.29 24.50
C GLY A 916 -31.27 20.28 23.47
N HIS A 917 -30.14 20.93 23.76
CA HIS A 917 -29.45 21.76 22.78
C HIS A 917 -29.03 20.96 21.54
N LEU A 918 -28.40 19.80 21.73
CA LEU A 918 -28.02 18.91 20.62
C LEU A 918 -29.24 18.42 19.84
N GLN A 919 -30.36 18.11 20.52
CA GLN A 919 -31.61 17.71 19.86
C GLN A 919 -32.21 18.81 18.98
N ILE A 920 -32.20 20.05 19.46
CA ILE A 920 -32.64 21.20 18.65
C ILE A 920 -31.75 21.32 17.41
N LEU A 921 -30.42 21.25 17.57
CA LEU A 921 -29.50 21.28 16.42
C LEU A 921 -29.72 20.13 15.43
N ARG A 922 -29.95 18.89 15.92
CA ARG A 922 -30.28 17.75 15.04
C ARG A 922 -31.55 18.01 14.23
N LYS A 923 -32.59 18.59 14.85
CA LYS A 923 -33.81 18.99 14.14
C LYS A 923 -33.52 19.98 13.00
N HIS A 924 -32.66 20.98 13.24
CA HIS A 924 -32.24 21.90 12.18
C HIS A 924 -31.45 21.21 11.07
N PHE A 925 -30.49 20.33 11.41
CA PHE A 925 -29.73 19.59 10.40
C PHE A 925 -30.64 18.70 9.54
N VAL A 926 -31.59 18.01 10.15
CA VAL A 926 -32.55 17.14 9.45
C VAL A 926 -33.51 17.96 8.58
N ASN A 927 -33.99 19.11 9.06
CA ASN A 927 -34.82 20.01 8.26
C ASN A 927 -34.08 20.54 7.02
N SER A 928 -32.84 21.01 7.18
CA SER A 928 -31.99 21.42 6.06
C SER A 928 -31.72 20.29 5.06
N LEU A 929 -31.54 19.05 5.54
CA LEU A 929 -31.43 17.87 4.67
C LEU A 929 -32.72 17.63 3.89
N HIS A 930 -33.87 17.77 4.56
CA HIS A 930 -35.18 17.58 3.95
C HIS A 930 -35.48 18.61 2.86
N GLU A 931 -35.22 19.89 3.14
CA GLU A 931 -35.41 20.99 2.19
C GLU A 931 -34.58 20.77 0.92
N ASN A 932 -33.34 20.29 1.07
CA ASN A 932 -32.48 19.93 -0.07
C ASN A 932 -32.96 18.67 -0.81
N ALA A 933 -33.49 17.67 -0.09
CA ALA A 933 -33.99 16.43 -0.69
C ALA A 933 -35.25 16.67 -1.54
N VAL A 934 -36.13 17.59 -1.12
CA VAL A 934 -37.37 17.94 -1.83
C VAL A 934 -37.09 18.52 -3.23
N VAL A 935 -35.91 19.12 -3.46
CA VAL A 935 -35.46 19.54 -4.80
C VAL A 935 -35.41 18.35 -5.77
N HIS A 936 -35.18 17.14 -5.26
CA HIS A 936 -35.25 15.87 -5.98
C HIS A 936 -36.51 15.09 -5.58
N ALA A 937 -37.68 15.63 -5.94
CA ALA A 937 -38.99 15.14 -5.51
C ALA A 937 -39.20 13.63 -5.78
N GLU A 938 -38.85 13.13 -6.96
CA GLU A 938 -39.07 11.72 -7.36
C GLU A 938 -38.41 10.71 -6.41
N ALA A 939 -37.14 10.94 -6.03
CA ALA A 939 -36.41 10.05 -5.15
C ALA A 939 -36.92 10.13 -3.70
N THR A 940 -37.32 11.33 -3.26
CA THR A 940 -37.87 11.56 -1.93
C THR A 940 -39.22 10.86 -1.76
N ASP A 941 -40.10 10.97 -2.75
CA ASP A 941 -41.42 10.35 -2.73
C ASP A 941 -41.34 8.83 -2.84
N ALA A 942 -40.41 8.29 -3.63
CA ALA A 942 -40.15 6.85 -3.68
C ALA A 942 -39.76 6.28 -2.30
N ILE A 943 -38.89 6.99 -1.56
CA ILE A 943 -38.45 6.55 -0.23
C ILE A 943 -39.58 6.70 0.81
N ARG A 944 -40.39 7.76 0.74
CA ARG A 944 -41.58 7.91 1.59
C ARG A 944 -42.57 6.79 1.35
N ASN A 945 -42.91 6.52 0.09
CA ASN A 945 -43.82 5.44 -0.27
C ASN A 945 -43.31 4.07 0.19
N LEU A 946 -42.00 3.82 0.06
CA LEU A 946 -41.38 2.60 0.57
C LEU A 946 -41.51 2.51 2.10
N ASN A 947 -41.24 3.60 2.82
CA ASN A 947 -41.40 3.64 4.27
C ASN A 947 -42.85 3.39 4.70
N ASP A 948 -43.82 4.03 4.04
CA ASP A 948 -45.23 3.88 4.38
C ASP A 948 -45.73 2.46 4.11
N SER A 949 -45.29 1.85 2.99
CA SER A 949 -45.57 0.44 2.70
C SER A 949 -44.99 -0.49 3.76
N VAL A 950 -43.72 -0.31 4.12
CA VAL A 950 -43.06 -1.14 5.15
C VAL A 950 -43.74 -0.96 6.52
N MET A 951 -44.15 0.27 6.87
CA MET A 951 -44.86 0.54 8.11
C MET A 951 -46.26 -0.09 8.13
N LEU A 952 -46.96 -0.12 6.99
CA LEU A 952 -48.22 -0.86 6.84
C LEU A 952 -48.01 -2.37 7.03
N ASP A 953 -47.02 -2.94 6.36
CA ASP A 953 -46.69 -4.36 6.47
C ASP A 953 -46.28 -4.77 7.89
N LEU A 954 -45.58 -3.89 8.63
CA LEU A 954 -45.25 -4.09 10.05
C LEU A 954 -46.49 -4.04 10.95
N ARG A 955 -47.42 -3.11 10.70
CA ARG A 955 -48.67 -2.99 11.47
C ARG A 955 -49.60 -4.17 11.25
N GLU A 956 -49.63 -4.69 10.03
CA GLU A 956 -50.43 -5.85 9.66
C GLU A 956 -49.75 -7.19 9.95
N GLY A 957 -48.53 -7.17 10.50
CA GLY A 957 -47.78 -8.37 10.85
C GLY A 957 -47.28 -9.20 9.66
N ARG A 958 -47.29 -8.63 8.45
CA ARG A 958 -46.79 -9.28 7.22
C ARG A 958 -45.26 -9.40 7.21
N ILE A 959 -44.57 -8.50 7.91
CA ILE A 959 -43.12 -8.54 8.15
C ILE A 959 -42.88 -8.68 9.66
N ALA A 960 -42.10 -9.67 10.08
CA ALA A 960 -41.69 -9.78 11.47
C ALA A 960 -40.52 -8.82 11.76
N LEU A 961 -40.57 -8.09 12.87
CA LEU A 961 -39.52 -7.14 13.30
C LEU A 961 -38.11 -7.75 13.39
N ASN A 962 -38.01 -9.09 13.44
CA ASN A 962 -36.77 -9.82 13.62
C ASN A 962 -36.23 -10.51 12.35
N SER A 963 -37.00 -10.63 11.26
CA SER A 963 -36.61 -11.40 10.06
C SER A 963 -35.80 -10.60 9.04
N ASP A 964 -36.09 -9.31 8.83
CA ASP A 964 -35.46 -8.48 7.77
C ASP A 964 -34.67 -7.28 8.31
N LYS A 965 -33.69 -7.56 9.19
CA LYS A 965 -32.81 -6.53 9.79
C LYS A 965 -32.01 -5.74 8.75
N THR A 966 -31.71 -6.33 7.60
CA THR A 966 -30.95 -5.69 6.51
C THR A 966 -31.78 -4.63 5.80
N LEU A 967 -33.01 -4.97 5.38
CA LEU A 967 -33.95 -4.04 4.74
C LEU A 967 -34.28 -2.86 5.65
N LEU A 968 -34.66 -3.11 6.90
CA LEU A 968 -34.98 -2.05 7.86
C LEU A 968 -33.76 -1.17 8.16
N GLY A 969 -32.58 -1.78 8.23
CA GLY A 969 -31.31 -1.06 8.42
C GLY A 969 -30.98 -0.13 7.25
N ASP A 970 -31.16 -0.58 6.02
CA ASP A 970 -30.85 0.21 4.82
C ASP A 970 -31.91 1.28 4.53
N LEU A 971 -33.18 0.98 4.78
CA LEU A 971 -34.27 1.96 4.75
C LEU A 971 -34.05 3.06 5.79
N ALA A 972 -33.67 2.73 7.03
CA ALA A 972 -33.37 3.72 8.06
C ALA A 972 -32.21 4.65 7.65
N LYS A 973 -31.15 4.12 7.05
CA LYS A 973 -30.04 4.93 6.51
C LYS A 973 -30.51 5.83 5.37
N ALA A 974 -31.39 5.34 4.50
CA ALA A 974 -31.96 6.13 3.40
C ALA A 974 -32.83 7.28 3.96
N LEU A 975 -33.74 7.00 4.89
CA LEU A 975 -34.59 8.00 5.53
C LEU A 975 -33.77 9.10 6.21
N GLN A 976 -32.69 8.72 6.91
CA GLN A 976 -31.78 9.69 7.54
C GLN A 976 -31.09 10.60 6.51
N ARG A 977 -30.68 10.07 5.35
CA ARG A 977 -30.03 10.86 4.28
C ARG A 977 -30.98 11.87 3.63
N PHE A 978 -32.27 11.53 3.54
CA PHE A 978 -33.31 12.39 2.97
C PHE A 978 -33.98 13.30 4.02
N GLY A 979 -33.53 13.25 5.27
CA GLY A 979 -34.10 14.04 6.36
C GLY A 979 -35.56 13.67 6.69
N ILE A 980 -35.99 12.45 6.42
CA ILE A 980 -37.35 11.94 6.71
C ILE A 980 -37.34 11.19 8.06
N GLU A 981 -36.50 11.61 9.01
CA GLU A 981 -36.50 11.08 10.38
C GLU A 981 -36.98 12.15 11.37
N ASN A 982 -37.56 11.73 12.50
CA ASN A 982 -37.85 12.63 13.62
C ASN A 982 -36.84 12.39 14.76
N PRO A 983 -35.83 13.27 14.95
CA PRO A 983 -34.80 13.10 15.97
C PRO A 983 -35.32 13.04 17.41
N LEU A 984 -36.47 13.65 17.69
CA LEU A 984 -37.03 13.80 19.04
C LEU A 984 -37.68 12.51 19.56
N VAL A 985 -38.13 11.65 18.66
CA VAL A 985 -38.80 10.37 18.99
C VAL A 985 -37.80 9.21 19.04
N LYS A 986 -36.57 9.43 18.57
CA LYS A 986 -35.51 8.41 18.48
C LYS A 986 -35.07 7.94 19.87
N ILE A 987 -34.99 6.62 20.04
CA ILE A 987 -34.43 5.96 21.24
C ILE A 987 -32.95 5.70 20.99
N TYR A 988 -32.06 6.29 21.80
CA TYR A 988 -30.61 6.28 21.57
C TYR A 988 -29.85 5.18 22.31
N SER A 989 -30.27 4.80 23.52
CA SER A 989 -29.54 3.83 24.36
C SER A 989 -30.46 2.90 25.15
N ARG A 990 -30.17 1.60 25.17
CA ARG A 990 -30.92 0.60 25.95
C ARG A 990 -30.31 0.36 27.33
N THR A 991 -29.82 1.42 27.98
CA THR A 991 -29.29 1.34 29.35
C THR A 991 -30.40 1.20 30.38
N GLU A 992 -30.09 0.64 31.54
CA GLU A 992 -31.03 0.56 32.66
C GLU A 992 -31.54 1.95 33.08
N CYS A 993 -32.81 2.02 33.47
CA CYS A 993 -33.44 3.26 33.92
C CYS A 993 -32.93 3.64 35.33
N PRO A 994 -32.47 4.87 35.56
CA PRO A 994 -32.21 5.36 36.91
C PRO A 994 -33.47 5.28 37.80
N ARG A 995 -33.31 4.89 39.06
CA ARG A 995 -34.41 4.86 40.03
C ARG A 995 -35.00 6.27 40.23
N HIS A 996 -36.33 6.37 40.27
CA HIS A 996 -37.09 7.61 40.51
C HIS A 996 -36.72 8.77 39.56
N LEU A 997 -36.38 8.46 38.31
CA LEU A 997 -35.92 9.45 37.32
C LEU A 997 -36.96 10.54 37.03
N ASP A 998 -38.21 10.16 36.87
CA ASP A 998 -39.38 11.03 36.67
C ASP A 998 -39.55 12.02 37.82
N VAL A 999 -39.49 11.53 39.06
CA VAL A 999 -39.59 12.35 40.27
C VAL A 999 -38.39 13.27 40.42
N PHE A 1000 -37.18 12.77 40.15
CA PHE A 1000 -35.96 13.57 40.16
C PHE A 1000 -36.04 14.71 39.14
N CYS A 1001 -36.47 14.43 37.91
CA CYS A 1001 -36.65 15.43 36.86
C CYS A 1001 -37.69 16.49 37.24
N PHE A 1002 -38.77 16.08 37.90
CA PHE A 1002 -39.79 16.99 38.44
C PHE A 1002 -39.21 17.92 39.50
N LEU A 1003 -38.51 17.39 40.51
CA LEU A 1003 -37.87 18.19 41.55
C LEU A 1003 -36.77 19.11 40.99
N LEU A 1004 -36.03 18.65 39.96
CA LEU A 1004 -35.04 19.44 39.27
C LEU A 1004 -35.67 20.63 38.54
N LEU A 1005 -36.76 20.43 37.80
CA LEU A 1005 -37.48 21.49 37.10
C LEU A 1005 -37.99 22.57 38.07
N VAL A 1006 -38.55 22.16 39.21
CA VAL A 1006 -39.04 23.05 40.27
C VAL A 1006 -37.89 23.83 40.91
N ASN A 1007 -36.72 23.20 41.14
CA ASN A 1007 -35.55 23.84 41.73
C ASN A 1007 -34.81 24.80 40.77
N VAL A 1008 -34.86 24.54 39.47
CA VAL A 1008 -34.18 25.36 38.43
C VAL A 1008 -35.05 26.56 37.99
N ALA A 1009 -36.34 26.55 38.31
CA ALA A 1009 -37.30 27.60 37.97
C ALA A 1009 -36.88 29.07 38.26
N PRO A 1010 -36.27 29.42 39.42
CA PRO A 1010 -35.81 30.79 39.66
C PRO A 1010 -34.57 31.20 38.86
N LYS A 1011 -33.85 30.24 38.27
CA LYS A 1011 -32.56 30.44 37.57
C LYS A 1011 -32.70 30.58 36.05
N THR A 1012 -33.85 30.22 35.48
CA THR A 1012 -34.16 30.28 34.04
C THR A 1012 -34.84 31.59 33.63
N ALA A 1013 -35.22 32.44 34.59
CA ALA A 1013 -35.75 33.76 34.32
C ALA A 1013 -34.69 34.63 33.62
N LEU A 1014 -35.10 35.41 32.61
CA LEU A 1014 -34.23 36.35 31.87
C LEU A 1014 -33.50 37.37 32.77
N ASN A 1015 -33.94 37.54 34.02
CA ASN A 1015 -33.37 38.43 35.03
C ASN A 1015 -32.48 37.72 36.08
N ALA A 1016 -32.16 36.43 35.92
CA ALA A 1016 -31.32 35.67 36.85
C ALA A 1016 -29.85 36.15 36.84
N LYS A 1017 -29.10 35.88 37.93
CA LYS A 1017 -27.65 36.15 37.99
C LYS A 1017 -26.94 35.43 36.83
N ARG A 1018 -26.09 36.15 36.10
CA ARG A 1018 -25.40 35.66 34.88
C ARG A 1018 -24.63 34.34 35.04
N THR A 1019 -24.18 34.03 36.26
CA THR A 1019 -23.45 32.79 36.59
C THR A 1019 -24.34 31.56 36.71
N GLU A 1020 -25.66 31.75 36.82
CA GLU A 1020 -26.64 30.68 37.11
C GLU A 1020 -27.69 30.51 36.00
N PHE A 1021 -27.68 31.36 34.97
CA PHE A 1021 -28.65 31.33 33.88
C PHE A 1021 -28.54 30.06 33.02
N CYS A 1022 -29.70 29.50 32.64
CA CYS A 1022 -29.85 28.45 31.65
C CYS A 1022 -31.14 28.69 30.86
N ASP A 1023 -31.06 28.58 29.54
CA ASP A 1023 -32.24 28.68 28.68
C ASP A 1023 -33.23 27.53 28.97
N ILE A 1024 -34.50 27.90 29.13
CA ILE A 1024 -35.61 26.99 29.45
C ILE A 1024 -35.97 26.08 28.26
N VAL A 1025 -35.71 26.51 27.03
CA VAL A 1025 -36.07 25.72 25.84
C VAL A 1025 -35.16 24.48 25.69
N PRO A 1026 -33.83 24.59 25.63
CA PRO A 1026 -32.93 23.43 25.64
C PRO A 1026 -33.08 22.56 26.88
N LEU A 1027 -33.35 23.16 28.05
CA LEU A 1027 -33.59 22.38 29.27
C LEU A 1027 -34.85 21.50 29.16
N THR A 1028 -35.95 22.06 28.63
CA THR A 1028 -37.22 21.34 28.46
C THR A 1028 -37.09 20.20 27.43
N VAL A 1029 -36.51 20.49 26.27
CA VAL A 1029 -36.26 19.46 25.25
C VAL A 1029 -35.33 18.37 25.79
N GLY A 1030 -34.35 18.73 26.60
CA GLY A 1030 -33.44 17.80 27.26
C GLY A 1030 -34.13 16.87 28.25
N LEU A 1031 -34.99 17.43 29.12
CA LEU A 1031 -35.80 16.65 30.08
C LEU A 1031 -36.72 15.66 29.36
N ASN A 1032 -37.44 16.13 28.35
CA ASN A 1032 -38.32 15.28 27.56
C ASN A 1032 -37.54 14.18 26.84
N THR A 1033 -36.38 14.50 26.24
CA THR A 1033 -35.53 13.50 25.58
C THR A 1033 -35.03 12.45 26.57
N LEU A 1034 -34.60 12.87 27.76
CA LEU A 1034 -34.13 11.97 28.81
C LEU A 1034 -35.26 11.03 29.27
N LEU A 1035 -36.46 11.55 29.53
CA LEU A 1035 -37.60 10.76 30.01
C LEU A 1035 -38.19 9.85 28.92
N HIS A 1036 -38.22 10.32 27.66
CA HIS A 1036 -38.67 9.54 26.51
C HIS A 1036 -37.81 8.29 26.28
N GLN A 1037 -36.51 8.35 26.60
CA GLN A 1037 -35.57 7.23 26.48
C GLN A 1037 -36.03 5.96 27.24
N TRP A 1038 -36.79 6.13 28.32
CA TRP A 1038 -37.33 5.05 29.16
C TRP A 1038 -38.86 5.03 29.26
N GLY A 1039 -39.57 5.81 28.44
CA GLY A 1039 -41.04 5.82 28.43
C GLY A 1039 -41.71 6.50 29.63
N LEU A 1040 -40.99 7.34 30.38
CA LEU A 1040 -41.48 7.99 31.62
C LEU A 1040 -42.10 9.38 31.39
N LEU A 1041 -42.27 9.79 30.13
CA LEU A 1041 -42.67 11.15 29.78
C LEU A 1041 -44.10 11.47 30.24
N GLY A 1042 -45.04 10.52 30.14
CA GLY A 1042 -46.41 10.69 30.60
C GLY A 1042 -46.53 10.87 32.12
N GLU A 1043 -45.81 10.04 32.89
CA GLU A 1043 -45.82 10.12 34.36
C GLU A 1043 -45.27 11.46 34.86
N PHE A 1044 -44.22 11.97 34.22
CA PHE A 1044 -43.64 13.27 34.52
C PHE A 1044 -44.57 14.45 34.18
N HIS A 1045 -45.23 14.43 33.03
CA HIS A 1045 -46.18 15.48 32.64
C HIS A 1045 -47.43 15.49 33.52
N ASP A 1046 -47.92 14.32 33.91
CA ASP A 1046 -48.99 14.17 34.90
C ASP A 1046 -48.63 14.85 36.23
N MET A 1047 -47.42 14.60 36.75
CA MET A 1047 -46.93 15.24 37.98
C MET A 1047 -46.85 16.76 37.84
N CYS A 1048 -46.34 17.26 36.72
CA CYS A 1048 -46.28 18.71 36.45
C CYS A 1048 -47.68 19.34 36.36
N SER A 1049 -48.64 18.66 35.72
CA SER A 1049 -50.03 19.11 35.57
C SER A 1049 -50.76 19.14 36.92
N GLU A 1050 -50.60 18.10 37.72
CA GLU A 1050 -51.18 18.02 39.07
C GLU A 1050 -50.61 19.09 39.99
N TYR A 1051 -49.29 19.31 39.96
CA TYR A 1051 -48.65 20.38 40.72
C TYR A 1051 -49.13 21.76 40.29
N ARG A 1052 -49.22 22.02 38.97
CA ARG A 1052 -49.75 23.27 38.43
C ARG A 1052 -51.18 23.54 38.91
N LYS A 1053 -52.06 22.53 38.88
CA LYS A 1053 -53.45 22.64 39.38
C LYS A 1053 -53.49 23.01 40.87
N ARG A 1054 -52.66 22.36 41.69
CA ARG A 1054 -52.53 22.65 43.13
C ARG A 1054 -51.94 24.04 43.42
N LEU A 1055 -50.99 24.48 42.60
CA LEU A 1055 -50.43 25.83 42.72
C LEU A 1055 -51.45 26.90 42.33
N SER A 1056 -52.26 26.66 41.29
CA SER A 1056 -53.31 27.57 40.85
C SER A 1056 -54.50 27.68 41.81
N SER A 1057 -54.77 26.65 42.61
CA SER A 1057 -55.85 26.63 43.61
C SER A 1057 -55.44 27.18 44.99
N SER A 1058 -54.14 27.44 45.21
CA SER A 1058 -53.63 28.01 46.45
C SER A 1058 -53.72 29.55 46.43
N ALA A 1059 -54.37 30.15 47.44
CA ALA A 1059 -54.48 31.61 47.62
C ALA A 1059 -53.12 32.32 47.70
N ALA A 1060 -52.02 31.60 47.97
CA ALA A 1060 -50.66 32.12 48.01
C ALA A 1060 -50.04 32.40 46.62
N ALA A 1061 -50.63 31.92 45.52
CA ALA A 1061 -50.12 32.14 44.16
C ALA A 1061 -50.29 33.58 43.67
N ALA A 1062 -51.25 34.34 44.22
CA ALA A 1062 -51.53 35.71 43.81
C ALA A 1062 -50.60 36.76 44.48
N GLN A 1063 -49.95 36.43 45.59
CA GLN A 1063 -49.16 37.38 46.40
C GLN A 1063 -47.65 37.10 46.45
N ASN A 1064 -47.20 35.89 46.11
CA ASN A 1064 -45.78 35.53 46.18
C ASN A 1064 -45.14 35.48 44.78
N LYS A 1065 -44.16 36.36 44.52
CA LYS A 1065 -43.46 36.46 43.22
C LYS A 1065 -42.79 35.14 42.80
N ALA A 1066 -42.37 34.31 43.76
CA ALA A 1066 -41.73 33.03 43.47
C ALA A 1066 -42.71 31.96 42.94
N SER A 1067 -43.93 31.90 43.49
CA SER A 1067 -44.96 30.95 43.05
C SER A 1067 -45.54 31.35 41.68
N ALA A 1068 -45.71 32.65 41.42
CA ALA A 1068 -46.12 33.15 40.10
C ALA A 1068 -45.09 32.85 38.99
N ALA A 1069 -43.79 33.03 39.28
CA ALA A 1069 -42.71 32.69 38.35
C ALA A 1069 -42.67 31.19 38.05
N LEU A 1070 -42.90 30.35 39.06
CA LEU A 1070 -42.92 28.90 38.91
C LEU A 1070 -44.13 28.40 38.10
N LEU A 1071 -45.30 29.01 38.31
CA LEU A 1071 -46.52 28.73 37.53
C LEU A 1071 -46.31 29.12 36.06
N SER A 1072 -45.71 30.28 35.80
CA SER A 1072 -45.32 30.71 34.44
C SER A 1072 -44.35 29.74 33.77
N LEU A 1073 -43.39 29.19 34.52
CA LEU A 1073 -42.39 28.25 33.99
C LEU A 1073 -43.01 26.89 33.64
N LEU A 1074 -43.90 26.33 34.47
CA LEU A 1074 -44.61 25.09 34.17
C LEU A 1074 -45.51 25.23 32.94
N VAL A 1075 -46.15 26.40 32.77
CA VAL A 1075 -46.89 26.73 31.54
C VAL A 1075 -45.97 26.78 30.34
N THR A 1076 -44.81 27.44 30.48
CA THR A 1076 -43.81 27.57 29.41
C THR A 1076 -43.24 26.21 29.02
N HIS A 1077 -42.92 25.35 29.99
CA HIS A 1077 -42.47 23.98 29.77
C HIS A 1077 -43.52 23.16 29.01
N ALA A 1078 -44.79 23.20 29.43
CA ALA A 1078 -45.88 22.49 28.75
C ALA A 1078 -46.09 23.00 27.31
N GLN A 1079 -46.00 24.32 27.11
CA GLN A 1079 -46.11 24.91 25.77
C GLN A 1079 -44.95 24.48 24.87
N ILE A 1080 -43.70 24.53 25.36
CA ILE A 1080 -42.52 24.09 24.61
C ILE A 1080 -42.63 22.59 24.27
N SER A 1081 -43.03 21.74 25.22
CA SER A 1081 -43.23 20.32 24.97
C SER A 1081 -44.21 20.08 23.82
N LYS A 1082 -45.33 20.82 23.80
CA LYS A 1082 -46.33 20.76 22.74
C LYS A 1082 -45.80 21.31 21.40
N ASP A 1083 -45.11 22.44 21.41
CA ASP A 1083 -44.54 23.09 20.22
C ASP A 1083 -43.49 22.21 19.52
N PHE A 1084 -42.80 21.36 20.28
CA PHE A 1084 -41.84 20.39 19.76
C PHE A 1084 -42.46 19.03 19.39
N GLY A 1085 -43.77 18.84 19.61
CA GLY A 1085 -44.48 17.62 19.23
C GLY A 1085 -44.23 16.43 20.14
N TYR A 1086 -43.88 16.66 21.40
CA TYR A 1086 -43.91 15.61 22.43
C TYR A 1086 -45.39 15.30 22.79
N PRO A 1087 -45.72 14.03 23.05
CA PRO A 1087 -47.09 13.60 23.34
C PRO A 1087 -47.64 14.18 24.63
#